data_AF-A0A7W1SXS8-F1
#
_entry.id   AF-A0A7W1SXS8-F1
#
_cell.length_a   1.000
_cell.length_b   1.000
_cell.length_c   1.000
_cell.angle_alpha   90.00
_cell.angle_beta   90.00
_cell.angle_gamma   90.00
#
_symmetry.space_group_name_H-M   'P 1'
#
loop_
_entity.id
_entity.type
_entity.pdbx_description
1 polymer ?
#
loop_
_entity_poly.entity_id
_entity_poly.type
_entity_poly.pdbx_seq_one_letter_code
_entity_poly.pdbx_strand_id
1 'polypeptide(L)'
;MRLRRFAVLSLFLAVAGSAASASDSVQLHSGLWRGRVVTYQVSHGQPRLEGDILLDHIQQSPLPVSGEGATTSYLSYLWPKVGSVYQIPYVIDPASGGVSNINAAIAQSNATFPGVLQWVAHTTETDYVNINLNSGDFSGVCESAVGRIGGEQMLTGSAACAVSTLLHEMGHTVGLYHEQSRSDRDAYVSVNYNNVIKGSRANFDKVTDNVQNLTLYDYASVMGYIPFAFSRNGGPTLESIPPGMPLSNLVGYSAGAQSHSVTLPATTTSYTASLTPQFYVTDYTNQFCAGSISVTPSSSDGYYNSGQILTFDQTTSTGWTFTGWLYDLNGTGDPQNLTVADEVLAVADYNTSPVQLSLTSLSPAAAVAGAATQTLTMKGTGFSSSSTIVFVNGVFRPSTFVDANTLTLSLTAADLATPGAIQIFVESFPSGASCAAFAATPFFVASAPLVKPTPASLSFSPQVVATASASKAITLKNTGVSTVTLNALSASGNFAQTNTCGSSLAAGASCTVNVTFTPVTSGAITGAITVSDSSPDSPQVIALTGTGQTPLTIAPATLSFGAVTVGHTSPAKTVTLTNNQTKTLNFSFSASGNYTAVGGGTPPCSTTLAAKAKCSISVTFKPTANGSINGAVTISHDAVFTPQEVALTGSGSGGASSPLTFTPATLTFPSQVVGTGASRNVTVKNVSTASLTISSLTASGNYAAVGSGAKPCNGLLAAGATCTMSVTFTPSLNGTIKGAVVVTDTAPVNQQVLNVSGTAVLPVSLSPTSLTFAAQTVGTASASQTVTLTNNQSTTLTITAITGSGDYTAVPGGLSPCGTTVAAKGSCTFTVSFTPSAVGTIVGAATVSHNAAFNPTIVATTGTGQ
;
A
#
# COMPACT_ATOMS: atom_id res chain seq x y z
N MET A 1 -17.74 -52.82 31.69
CA MET A 1 -16.73 -53.89 31.59
C MET A 1 -16.94 -54.63 30.28
N ARG A 2 -15.90 -54.64 29.42
CA ARG A 2 -15.75 -55.38 28.14
C ARG A 2 -16.57 -54.92 26.92
N LEU A 3 -16.09 -53.84 26.29
CA LEU A 3 -16.20 -53.62 24.83
C LEU A 3 -15.16 -54.48 24.11
N ARG A 4 -15.55 -55.13 23.01
CA ARG A 4 -14.64 -55.69 22.00
C ARG A 4 -15.17 -55.37 20.60
N ARG A 5 -14.26 -54.79 19.81
CA ARG A 5 -14.14 -54.86 18.33
C ARG A 5 -15.19 -54.11 17.50
N PHE A 6 -14.84 -52.90 17.08
CA PHE A 6 -15.12 -52.32 15.75
C PHE A 6 -14.30 -51.02 15.62
N ALA A 7 -13.17 -51.05 14.91
CA ALA A 7 -12.40 -49.86 14.50
C ALA A 7 -11.27 -50.26 13.52
N VAL A 8 -11.58 -50.42 12.24
CA VAL A 8 -10.61 -50.36 11.12
C VAL A 8 -11.40 -49.94 9.87
N LEU A 9 -11.57 -48.63 9.62
CA LEU A 9 -11.87 -48.06 8.28
C LEU A 9 -11.96 -46.52 8.34
N SER A 10 -10.83 -45.84 8.54
CA SER A 10 -10.72 -44.37 8.40
C SER A 10 -9.25 -44.04 8.12
N LEU A 11 -8.80 -44.20 6.88
CA LEU A 11 -7.47 -43.75 6.46
C LEU A 11 -7.35 -43.56 4.94
N PHE A 12 -8.20 -42.71 4.35
CA PHE A 12 -8.04 -42.24 2.96
C PHE A 12 -8.60 -40.82 2.81
N LEU A 13 -7.96 -39.85 3.47
CA LEU A 13 -8.03 -38.42 3.12
C LEU A 13 -6.89 -37.67 3.85
N ALA A 14 -5.64 -37.99 3.54
CA ALA A 14 -4.52 -37.34 4.20
C ALA A 14 -3.19 -37.52 3.46
N VAL A 15 -3.04 -36.91 2.29
CA VAL A 15 -1.81 -36.17 1.93
C VAL A 15 -2.24 -35.03 1.01
N ALA A 16 -1.78 -33.81 1.33
CA ALA A 16 -2.01 -32.53 0.66
C ALA A 16 -3.33 -31.78 0.98
N GLY A 17 -3.32 -31.08 2.12
CA GLY A 17 -4.18 -29.91 2.31
C GLY A 17 -4.64 -29.68 3.75
N SER A 18 -3.73 -29.42 4.69
CA SER A 18 -4.13 -28.73 5.92
C SER A 18 -4.46 -27.27 5.56
N ALA A 19 -5.74 -26.96 5.61
CA ALA A 19 -6.21 -25.60 5.84
C ALA A 19 -5.62 -25.13 7.18
N ALA A 20 -4.72 -24.15 7.12
CA ALA A 20 -4.36 -23.36 8.29
C ALA A 20 -5.64 -22.68 8.82
N SER A 21 -5.99 -22.98 10.07
CA SER A 21 -6.92 -22.17 10.84
C SER A 21 -6.38 -20.75 10.94
N ALA A 22 -7.22 -19.76 10.61
CA ALA A 22 -7.10 -18.32 10.88
C ALA A 22 -5.69 -17.68 10.90
N SER A 23 -5.48 -16.78 9.94
CA SER A 23 -4.43 -15.75 9.91
C SER A 23 -2.99 -16.24 10.03
N ASP A 24 -2.43 -16.71 8.92
CA ASP A 24 -1.09 -16.27 8.54
C ASP A 24 -1.01 -16.28 7.02
N SER A 25 -0.66 -15.13 6.44
CA SER A 25 -0.19 -15.10 5.06
C SER A 25 0.94 -16.12 4.94
N VAL A 26 0.85 -17.10 4.03
CA VAL A 26 1.95 -18.05 3.77
C VAL A 26 3.12 -17.22 3.24
N GLN A 27 4.00 -16.79 4.15
CA GLN A 27 5.19 -16.05 3.80
C GLN A 27 6.23 -17.06 3.34
N LEU A 28 6.69 -16.89 2.10
CA LEU A 28 7.85 -17.58 1.59
C LEU A 28 9.09 -16.88 2.16
N HIS A 29 9.90 -17.65 2.86
CA HIS A 29 11.19 -17.20 3.38
C HIS A 29 12.31 -17.82 2.55
N SER A 30 13.46 -17.15 2.51
CA SER A 30 14.68 -17.70 1.94
C SER A 30 15.79 -17.65 2.98
N GLY A 31 16.63 -18.67 3.00
CA GLY A 31 17.74 -18.76 3.95
C GLY A 31 18.82 -19.72 3.50
N LEU A 32 19.96 -19.67 4.17
CA LEU A 32 21.04 -20.62 3.97
C LEU A 32 20.87 -21.76 4.97
N TRP A 33 20.57 -22.95 4.46
CA TRP A 33 20.45 -24.18 5.25
C TRP A 33 21.51 -25.17 4.78
N ARG A 34 22.41 -25.58 5.69
CA ARG A 34 23.52 -26.52 5.41
C ARG A 34 24.33 -26.16 4.15
N GLY A 35 24.63 -24.86 4.00
CA GLY A 35 25.40 -24.32 2.87
C GLY A 35 24.60 -24.15 1.57
N ARG A 36 23.28 -24.34 1.58
CA ARG A 36 22.41 -24.21 0.40
C ARG A 36 21.34 -23.15 0.59
N VAL A 37 21.05 -22.43 -0.48
CA VAL A 37 19.93 -21.50 -0.52
C VAL A 37 18.65 -22.32 -0.68
N VAL A 38 17.75 -22.20 0.28
CA VAL A 38 16.44 -22.86 0.26
C VAL A 38 15.34 -21.84 0.41
N THR A 39 14.21 -22.10 -0.27
CA THR A 39 12.97 -21.37 -0.07
C THR A 39 12.04 -22.23 0.77
N TYR A 40 11.57 -21.72 1.89
CA TYR A 40 10.83 -22.49 2.89
C TYR A 40 9.62 -21.71 3.42
N GLN A 41 8.68 -22.44 4.01
CA GLN A 41 7.50 -21.89 4.66
C GLN A 41 7.65 -22.01 6.18
N VAL A 42 7.09 -21.09 6.96
CA VAL A 42 7.02 -21.25 8.43
C VAL A 42 5.60 -21.65 8.79
N SER A 43 5.44 -22.80 9.44
CA SER A 43 4.15 -23.30 9.91
C SER A 43 4.31 -23.87 11.31
N HIS A 44 3.42 -23.49 12.24
CA HIS A 44 3.52 -23.83 13.66
C HIS A 44 4.87 -23.44 14.31
N GLY A 45 5.44 -22.31 13.87
CA GLY A 45 6.73 -21.79 14.37
C GLY A 45 7.97 -22.54 13.90
N GLN A 46 7.81 -23.56 13.04
CA GLN A 46 8.90 -24.37 12.48
C GLN A 46 9.09 -24.06 10.99
N PRO A 47 10.33 -23.90 10.52
CA PRO A 47 10.62 -23.75 9.10
C PRO A 47 10.55 -25.10 8.37
N ARG A 48 9.82 -25.13 7.26
CA ARG A 48 9.48 -26.33 6.49
C ARG A 48 9.86 -26.15 5.03
N LEU A 49 10.65 -27.08 4.52
CA LEU A 49 10.98 -27.20 3.10
C LEU A 49 10.10 -28.29 2.49
N GLU A 50 9.68 -28.09 1.24
CA GLU A 50 8.97 -29.09 0.42
C GLU A 50 7.59 -29.54 0.95
N GLY A 51 7.27 -29.36 2.23
CA GLY A 51 5.95 -29.60 2.81
C GLY A 51 6.04 -30.20 4.21
N ASP A 52 7.03 -31.05 4.43
CA ASP A 52 7.21 -31.95 5.57
C ASP A 52 8.67 -32.02 6.08
N ILE A 53 9.66 -31.48 5.34
CA ILE A 53 11.05 -31.43 5.80
C ILE A 53 11.22 -30.32 6.83
N LEU A 54 11.48 -30.71 8.08
CA LEU A 54 11.85 -29.79 9.16
C LEU A 54 13.28 -29.31 8.98
N LEU A 55 13.45 -27.99 8.86
CA LEU A 55 14.76 -27.37 8.75
C LEU A 55 15.34 -27.09 10.15
N ASP A 56 16.60 -27.49 10.36
CA ASP A 56 17.34 -27.26 11.60
C ASP A 56 17.83 -25.80 11.73
N HIS A 57 19.13 -25.54 11.68
CA HIS A 57 19.72 -24.22 11.80
C HIS A 57 19.73 -23.51 10.43
N ILE A 58 18.84 -22.53 10.26
CA ILE A 58 18.81 -21.65 9.08
C ILE A 58 19.52 -20.33 9.39
N GLN A 59 20.49 -19.95 8.57
CA GLN A 59 21.05 -18.60 8.59
C GLN A 59 20.18 -17.68 7.74
N GLN A 60 19.52 -16.70 8.37
CA GLN A 60 18.76 -15.67 7.67
C GLN A 60 19.72 -14.75 6.91
N SER A 61 19.55 -14.62 5.59
CA SER A 61 20.35 -13.71 4.75
C SER A 61 19.48 -12.58 4.18
N PRO A 62 19.87 -11.28 4.27
CA PRO A 62 19.01 -10.18 3.82
C PRO A 62 18.95 -9.86 2.30
N LEU A 63 19.54 -10.63 1.38
CA LEU A 63 19.57 -10.30 -0.07
C LEU A 63 19.66 -11.56 -0.96
N PRO A 64 19.31 -11.50 -2.27
CA PRO A 64 19.50 -12.63 -3.18
C PRO A 64 21.00 -12.84 -3.40
N VAL A 65 21.54 -13.92 -2.85
CA VAL A 65 22.97 -14.26 -2.97
C VAL A 65 23.19 -15.01 -4.27
N SER A 66 23.92 -14.38 -5.19
CA SER A 66 24.55 -15.04 -6.34
C SER A 66 25.77 -15.84 -5.88
N GLY A 67 25.79 -17.14 -6.17
CA GLY A 67 27.01 -17.94 -6.34
C GLY A 67 27.76 -18.38 -5.07
N GLU A 68 27.83 -19.70 -4.91
CA GLU A 68 28.82 -20.55 -4.23
C GLU A 68 29.49 -20.10 -2.91
N GLY A 69 29.44 -20.97 -1.89
CA GLY A 69 30.52 -21.07 -0.91
C GLY A 69 30.13 -21.48 0.52
N ALA A 70 29.89 -22.77 0.74
CA ALA A 70 30.30 -23.54 1.94
C ALA A 70 29.74 -24.98 1.83
N THR A 71 30.52 -25.93 1.31
CA THR A 71 30.10 -27.33 1.27
C THR A 71 30.42 -28.00 2.61
N THR A 72 29.44 -28.10 3.50
CA THR A 72 29.44 -29.19 4.49
C THR A 72 29.11 -30.47 3.72
N SER A 73 29.97 -31.49 3.83
CA SER A 73 29.76 -32.76 3.13
C SER A 73 28.43 -33.39 3.56
N TYR A 74 27.60 -33.84 2.62
CA TYR A 74 26.36 -34.58 2.91
C TYR A 74 26.60 -35.76 3.89
N LEU A 75 27.78 -36.38 3.81
CA LEU A 75 28.21 -37.46 4.71
C LEU A 75 28.34 -37.03 6.18
N SER A 76 28.54 -35.75 6.46
CA SER A 76 28.63 -35.22 7.84
C SER A 76 27.30 -35.26 8.59
N TYR A 77 26.19 -35.35 7.85
CA TYR A 77 24.82 -35.42 8.36
C TYR A 77 24.25 -36.85 8.38
N LEU A 78 25.05 -37.87 8.03
CA LEU A 78 24.60 -39.25 8.18
C LEU A 78 24.73 -39.70 9.65
N TRP A 79 23.90 -40.66 10.02
CA TRP A 79 23.99 -41.35 11.30
C TRP A 79 25.32 -42.11 11.41
N PRO A 80 25.88 -42.28 12.63
CA PRO A 80 27.12 -43.02 12.80
C PRO A 80 26.93 -44.51 12.54
N LYS A 81 28.00 -45.17 12.10
CA LYS A 81 28.03 -46.64 12.01
C LYS A 81 28.45 -47.24 13.35
N VAL A 82 27.77 -48.31 13.76
CA VAL A 82 28.23 -49.22 14.80
C VAL A 82 28.59 -50.54 14.10
N GLY A 83 29.89 -50.80 13.97
CA GLY A 83 30.39 -51.81 13.03
C GLY A 83 30.19 -51.37 11.58
N SER A 84 29.49 -52.18 10.78
CA SER A 84 29.17 -51.88 9.37
C SER A 84 27.78 -51.27 9.15
N VAL A 85 26.95 -51.20 10.19
CA VAL A 85 25.53 -50.82 10.12
C VAL A 85 25.35 -49.38 10.61
N TYR A 86 24.60 -48.57 9.87
CA TYR A 86 24.16 -47.26 10.35
C TYR A 86 23.08 -47.44 11.41
N GLN A 87 23.32 -46.97 12.64
CA GLN A 87 22.36 -47.08 13.74
C GLN A 87 21.65 -45.75 13.99
N ILE A 88 20.32 -45.80 14.09
CA ILE A 88 19.45 -44.67 14.43
C ILE A 88 18.83 -44.96 15.79
N PRO A 89 19.38 -44.41 16.89
CA PRO A 89 18.78 -44.51 18.20
C PRO A 89 17.45 -43.78 18.24
N TYR A 90 16.40 -44.39 18.79
CA TYR A 90 15.08 -43.76 18.91
C TYR A 90 14.43 -43.99 20.28
N VAL A 91 13.57 -43.06 20.66
CA VAL A 91 12.60 -43.18 21.75
C VAL A 91 11.20 -42.88 21.20
N ILE A 92 10.18 -43.56 21.72
CA ILE A 92 8.78 -43.25 21.44
C ILE A 92 8.24 -42.52 22.66
N ASP A 93 7.78 -41.28 22.49
CA ASP A 93 7.20 -40.50 23.58
C ASP A 93 5.98 -41.24 24.18
N PRO A 94 5.87 -41.39 25.51
CA PRO A 94 4.73 -42.08 26.13
C PRO A 94 3.36 -41.46 25.81
N ALA A 95 3.30 -40.18 25.45
CA ALA A 95 2.09 -39.47 25.06
C ALA A 95 1.79 -39.54 23.54
N SER A 96 2.69 -40.17 22.76
CA SER A 96 2.57 -40.30 21.31
C SER A 96 1.33 -41.09 20.91
N GLY A 97 0.57 -40.58 19.94
CA GLY A 97 -0.49 -41.31 19.24
C GLY A 97 0.09 -42.30 18.21
N GLY A 98 -0.75 -43.16 17.62
CA GLY A 98 -0.32 -44.00 16.48
C GLY A 98 0.78 -45.04 16.77
N VAL A 99 1.04 -45.39 18.05
CA VAL A 99 2.15 -46.27 18.49
C VAL A 99 2.20 -47.61 17.75
N SER A 100 1.07 -48.18 17.33
CA SER A 100 1.05 -49.41 16.53
C SER A 100 1.71 -49.22 15.16
N ASN A 101 1.46 -48.09 14.49
CA ASN A 101 2.01 -47.77 13.19
C ASN A 101 3.50 -47.42 13.29
N ILE A 102 3.90 -46.73 14.37
CA ILE A 102 5.31 -46.46 14.67
C ILE A 102 6.10 -47.76 14.78
N ASN A 103 5.62 -48.70 15.60
CA ASN A 103 6.30 -49.99 15.77
C ASN A 103 6.33 -50.80 14.46
N ALA A 104 5.26 -50.76 13.67
CA ALA A 104 5.20 -51.44 12.38
C ALA A 104 6.22 -50.86 11.38
N ALA A 105 6.34 -49.52 11.30
CA ALA A 105 7.31 -48.85 10.44
C ALA A 105 8.75 -49.16 10.83
N ILE A 106 9.07 -49.15 12.13
CA ILE A 106 10.40 -49.52 12.66
C ILE A 106 10.73 -50.98 12.29
N ALA A 107 9.79 -51.89 12.51
CA ALA A 107 9.97 -53.30 12.18
C ALA A 107 10.19 -53.50 10.67
N GLN A 108 9.40 -52.82 9.84
CA GLN A 108 9.52 -52.88 8.39
C GLN A 108 10.86 -52.31 7.90
N SER A 109 11.26 -51.13 8.37
CA SER A 109 12.55 -50.52 8.00
C SER A 109 13.74 -51.41 8.36
N ASN A 110 13.74 -51.99 9.56
CA ASN A 110 14.78 -52.93 9.99
C ASN A 110 14.79 -54.23 9.18
N ALA A 111 13.63 -54.72 8.77
CA ALA A 111 13.51 -55.92 7.94
C ALA A 111 13.91 -55.68 6.48
N THR A 112 13.68 -54.47 5.95
CA THR A 112 14.01 -54.10 4.57
C THR A 112 15.51 -53.84 4.39
N PHE A 113 16.22 -53.32 5.40
CA PHE A 113 17.63 -52.92 5.28
C PHE A 113 18.60 -53.68 6.20
N PRO A 114 18.53 -55.03 6.28
CA PRO A 114 19.34 -55.80 7.21
C PRO A 114 20.84 -55.62 6.89
N GLY A 115 21.64 -55.33 7.91
CA GLY A 115 23.09 -55.14 7.78
C GLY A 115 23.52 -53.82 7.13
N VAL A 116 22.57 -52.94 6.78
CA VAL A 116 22.84 -51.61 6.21
C VAL A 116 22.38 -50.50 7.16
N LEU A 117 21.14 -50.60 7.65
CA LEU A 117 20.49 -49.62 8.50
C LEU A 117 19.75 -50.32 9.64
N GLN A 118 19.79 -49.76 10.86
CA GLN A 118 19.04 -50.31 11.98
C GLN A 118 18.56 -49.23 12.96
N TRP A 119 17.25 -49.20 13.18
CA TRP A 119 16.60 -48.46 14.26
C TRP A 119 16.76 -49.23 15.57
N VAL A 120 17.40 -48.61 16.55
CA VAL A 120 17.72 -49.20 17.85
C VAL A 120 17.11 -48.39 18.97
N ALA A 121 16.65 -49.03 20.04
CA ALA A 121 16.13 -48.31 21.19
C ALA A 121 17.25 -47.46 21.81
N HIS A 122 16.98 -46.18 22.03
CA HIS A 122 17.90 -45.24 22.65
C HIS A 122 18.25 -45.66 24.09
N THR A 123 19.52 -45.47 24.45
CA THR A 123 20.05 -45.73 25.78
C THR A 123 20.84 -44.52 26.30
N THR A 124 22.00 -44.26 25.71
CA THR A 124 23.00 -43.30 26.17
C THR A 124 23.60 -42.49 25.02
N GLU A 125 23.17 -42.78 23.79
CA GLU A 125 23.62 -42.10 22.58
C GLU A 125 23.24 -40.62 22.65
N THR A 126 24.19 -39.74 22.30
CA THR A 126 23.97 -38.28 22.37
C THR A 126 22.96 -37.79 21.33
N ASP A 127 22.96 -38.43 20.16
CA ASP A 127 22.06 -38.09 19.06
C ASP A 127 21.02 -39.19 18.92
N TYR A 128 19.74 -38.84 18.97
CA TYR A 128 18.63 -39.79 18.88
C TYR A 128 17.36 -39.13 18.38
N VAL A 129 16.43 -39.96 17.91
CA VAL A 129 15.14 -39.53 17.37
C VAL A 129 14.07 -39.70 18.45
N ASN A 130 13.38 -38.61 18.80
CA ASN A 130 12.17 -38.66 19.61
C ASN A 130 10.94 -38.69 18.69
N ILE A 131 10.25 -39.83 18.68
CA ILE A 131 9.03 -40.05 17.90
C ILE A 131 7.82 -39.66 18.76
N ASN A 132 7.22 -38.52 18.44
CA ASN A 132 6.08 -37.97 19.18
C ASN A 132 4.99 -37.48 18.23
N LEU A 133 3.99 -38.32 17.99
CA LEU A 133 2.82 -37.98 17.19
C LEU A 133 1.73 -37.42 18.11
N ASN A 134 1.14 -36.29 17.74
CA ASN A 134 0.10 -35.65 18.51
C ASN A 134 -1.18 -36.51 18.53
N SER A 135 -1.53 -37.03 19.71
CA SER A 135 -2.71 -37.88 19.94
C SER A 135 -4.06 -37.19 19.69
N GLY A 136 -4.09 -35.85 19.57
CA GLY A 136 -5.27 -35.06 19.23
C GLY A 136 -5.34 -34.64 17.75
N ASP A 137 -4.33 -34.94 16.94
CA ASP A 137 -4.29 -34.62 15.51
C ASP A 137 -4.46 -35.89 14.67
N PHE A 138 -5.38 -35.84 13.70
CA PHE A 138 -5.71 -36.95 12.79
C PHE A 138 -5.59 -36.54 11.32
N SER A 139 -4.85 -35.46 11.03
CA SER A 139 -4.63 -34.92 9.69
C SER A 139 -3.85 -35.84 8.75
N GLY A 140 -3.19 -36.87 9.29
CA GLY A 140 -2.26 -37.78 8.61
C GLY A 140 -0.96 -37.14 8.12
N VAL A 141 -0.71 -35.87 8.47
CA VAL A 141 0.54 -35.16 8.16
C VAL A 141 1.62 -35.58 9.15
N CYS A 142 2.81 -35.90 8.64
CA CYS A 142 3.98 -36.34 9.40
C CYS A 142 5.20 -35.61 8.84
N GLU A 143 6.19 -35.37 9.70
CA GLU A 143 7.26 -34.43 9.41
C GLU A 143 8.53 -34.82 10.16
N SER A 144 9.69 -34.67 9.50
CA SER A 144 11.00 -35.02 10.05
C SER A 144 12.11 -34.15 9.48
N ALA A 145 13.21 -34.05 10.21
CA ALA A 145 14.45 -33.49 9.67
C ALA A 145 15.15 -34.48 8.72
N VAL A 146 15.94 -33.95 7.80
CA VAL A 146 16.78 -34.75 6.89
C VAL A 146 18.13 -35.08 7.54
N GLY A 147 18.40 -36.37 7.78
CA GLY A 147 19.65 -36.85 8.38
C GLY A 147 19.76 -36.55 9.88
N ARG A 148 20.96 -36.78 10.42
CA ARG A 148 21.34 -36.49 11.81
C ARG A 148 21.59 -34.99 11.99
N ILE A 149 20.78 -34.31 12.80
CA ILE A 149 20.92 -32.87 13.10
C ILE A 149 21.79 -32.60 14.34
N GLY A 150 21.99 -33.62 15.19
CA GLY A 150 22.73 -33.53 16.45
C GLY A 150 21.82 -33.29 17.66
N GLY A 151 22.06 -34.02 18.76
CA GLY A 151 21.18 -34.05 19.93
C GLY A 151 19.87 -34.80 19.69
N GLU A 152 18.86 -34.50 20.50
CA GLU A 152 17.49 -34.99 20.29
C GLU A 152 16.85 -34.32 19.06
N GLN A 153 16.33 -35.12 18.13
CA GLN A 153 15.61 -34.65 16.95
C GLN A 153 14.22 -35.27 16.85
N MET A 154 13.24 -34.49 16.42
CA MET A 154 11.84 -34.92 16.40
C MET A 154 11.48 -35.60 15.08
N LEU A 155 10.73 -36.70 15.18
CA LEU A 155 9.81 -37.19 14.16
C LEU A 155 8.40 -36.96 14.70
N THR A 156 7.65 -36.05 14.10
CA THR A 156 6.40 -35.50 14.66
C THR A 156 5.28 -35.46 13.64
N GLY A 157 4.05 -35.23 14.08
CA GLY A 157 2.89 -35.15 13.21
C GLY A 157 1.63 -35.71 13.85
N SER A 158 0.68 -36.15 13.03
CA SER A 158 -0.62 -36.63 13.47
C SER A 158 -0.58 -38.07 13.97
N ALA A 159 -1.43 -38.42 14.93
CA ALA A 159 -1.62 -39.80 15.37
C ALA A 159 -2.17 -40.74 14.28
N ALA A 160 -2.71 -40.19 13.19
CA ALA A 160 -3.19 -40.93 12.02
C ALA A 160 -2.12 -41.15 10.96
N CYS A 161 -0.83 -40.88 11.22
CA CYS A 161 0.26 -41.20 10.30
C CYS A 161 0.19 -42.69 9.88
N ALA A 162 0.09 -42.94 8.57
CA ALA A 162 0.11 -44.29 8.02
C ALA A 162 1.52 -44.90 8.16
N VAL A 163 1.63 -46.23 8.08
CA VAL A 163 2.94 -46.90 8.11
C VAL A 163 3.83 -46.38 6.97
N SER A 164 3.30 -46.20 5.77
CA SER A 164 4.02 -45.64 4.62
C SER A 164 4.50 -44.21 4.83
N THR A 165 3.66 -43.34 5.41
CA THR A 165 4.06 -41.97 5.78
C THR A 165 5.16 -41.98 6.85
N LEU A 166 5.11 -42.90 7.81
CA LEU A 166 6.20 -43.04 8.78
C LEU A 166 7.49 -43.57 8.14
N LEU A 167 7.41 -44.47 7.16
CA LEU A 167 8.58 -44.92 6.40
C LEU A 167 9.18 -43.80 5.54
N HIS A 168 8.36 -42.87 5.06
CA HIS A 168 8.78 -41.63 4.40
C HIS A 168 9.55 -40.74 5.37
N GLU A 169 9.00 -40.43 6.54
CA GLU A 169 9.68 -39.62 7.56
C GLU A 169 10.97 -40.27 8.08
N MET A 170 10.99 -41.60 8.16
CA MET A 170 12.19 -42.37 8.44
C MET A 170 13.23 -42.21 7.31
N GLY A 171 12.80 -42.16 6.06
CA GLY A 171 13.66 -41.85 4.91
C GLY A 171 14.33 -40.50 5.04
N HIS A 172 13.57 -39.45 5.39
CA HIS A 172 14.13 -38.14 5.75
C HIS A 172 15.13 -38.27 6.90
N THR A 173 14.73 -38.89 8.02
CA THR A 173 15.61 -39.08 9.19
C THR A 173 16.94 -39.73 8.82
N VAL A 174 16.94 -40.71 7.92
CA VAL A 174 18.16 -41.39 7.45
C VAL A 174 19.04 -40.47 6.59
N GLY A 175 18.43 -39.55 5.85
CA GLY A 175 19.13 -38.53 5.05
C GLY A 175 18.52 -38.26 3.68
N LEU A 176 17.42 -38.91 3.30
CA LEU A 176 16.87 -38.81 1.94
C LEU A 176 16.10 -37.50 1.72
N TYR A 177 16.23 -36.93 0.53
CA TYR A 177 15.35 -35.86 0.03
C TYR A 177 14.23 -36.52 -0.78
N HIS A 178 13.30 -35.70 -1.27
CA HIS A 178 12.27 -36.21 -2.14
C HIS A 178 12.77 -36.59 -3.54
N GLU A 179 12.21 -37.66 -4.10
CA GLU A 179 12.58 -38.18 -5.42
C GLU A 179 12.25 -37.18 -6.55
N GLN A 180 11.12 -36.45 -6.47
CA GLN A 180 10.76 -35.44 -7.48
C GLN A 180 11.63 -34.17 -7.43
N SER A 181 12.46 -34.01 -6.40
CA SER A 181 13.38 -32.88 -6.25
C SER A 181 14.76 -33.16 -6.89
N ARG A 182 15.03 -34.39 -7.34
CA ARG A 182 16.31 -34.76 -7.96
C ARG A 182 16.70 -33.84 -9.11
N SER A 183 18.00 -33.62 -9.29
CA SER A 183 18.51 -32.73 -10.33
C SER A 183 18.16 -33.20 -11.75
N ASP A 184 18.00 -34.51 -11.95
CA ASP A 184 17.63 -35.20 -13.20
C ASP A 184 16.12 -35.44 -13.36
N ARG A 185 15.27 -35.01 -12.42
CA ARG A 185 13.82 -35.33 -12.40
C ARG A 185 13.07 -34.94 -13.68
N ASP A 186 13.48 -33.88 -14.37
CA ASP A 186 12.79 -33.41 -15.59
C ASP A 186 12.91 -34.38 -16.78
N ALA A 187 13.78 -35.40 -16.70
CA ALA A 187 13.83 -36.49 -17.67
C ALA A 187 12.76 -37.57 -17.41
N TYR A 188 12.13 -37.55 -16.24
CA TYR A 188 11.26 -38.61 -15.73
C TYR A 188 9.87 -38.09 -15.34
N VAL A 189 9.75 -36.87 -14.82
CA VAL A 189 8.48 -36.25 -14.46
C VAL A 189 8.43 -34.79 -14.92
N SER A 190 7.24 -34.33 -15.30
CA SER A 190 6.96 -32.94 -15.65
C SER A 190 6.12 -32.26 -14.57
N VAL A 191 6.44 -31.00 -14.26
CA VAL A 191 5.69 -30.20 -13.29
C VAL A 191 4.73 -29.26 -14.00
N ASN A 192 3.43 -29.45 -13.80
CA ASN A 192 2.40 -28.53 -14.29
C ASN A 192 2.18 -27.37 -13.30
N TYR A 193 3.01 -26.33 -13.41
CA TYR A 193 2.91 -25.15 -12.57
C TYR A 193 1.56 -24.42 -12.64
N ASN A 194 0.76 -24.61 -13.72
CA ASN A 194 -0.58 -24.05 -13.80
C ASN A 194 -1.58 -24.78 -12.89
N ASN A 195 -1.23 -25.95 -12.40
CA ASN A 195 -2.01 -26.67 -11.41
C ASN A 195 -1.44 -26.47 -10.00
N VAL A 196 -0.22 -25.95 -9.82
CA VAL A 196 0.40 -25.74 -8.50
C VAL A 196 -0.11 -24.48 -7.79
N ILE A 197 -0.42 -24.58 -6.49
CA ILE A 197 -0.71 -23.45 -5.59
C ILE A 197 0.46 -22.46 -5.67
N LYS A 198 0.16 -21.18 -5.94
CA LYS A 198 1.22 -20.17 -6.21
C LYS A 198 2.25 -20.06 -5.07
N GLY A 199 1.80 -20.18 -3.82
CA GLY A 199 2.66 -20.17 -2.63
C GLY A 199 3.45 -21.46 -2.37
N SER A 200 3.18 -22.54 -3.09
CA SER A 200 3.84 -23.86 -2.93
C SER A 200 4.73 -24.22 -4.12
N ARG A 201 4.96 -23.29 -5.06
CA ARG A 201 5.78 -23.56 -6.25
C ARG A 201 7.23 -23.92 -5.91
N ALA A 202 7.76 -23.35 -4.83
CA ALA A 202 9.10 -23.65 -4.33
C ALA A 202 9.24 -25.12 -3.86
N ASN A 203 8.15 -25.82 -3.53
CA ASN A 203 8.19 -27.23 -3.14
C ASN A 203 8.52 -28.17 -4.32
N PHE A 204 8.65 -27.62 -5.53
CA PHE A 204 9.05 -28.33 -6.76
C PHE A 204 10.43 -27.89 -7.27
N ASP A 205 11.14 -27.04 -6.53
CA ASP A 205 12.50 -26.66 -6.85
C ASP A 205 13.42 -27.89 -6.77
N LYS A 206 14.39 -27.98 -7.69
CA LYS A 206 15.31 -29.13 -7.73
C LYS A 206 16.45 -28.93 -6.75
N VAL A 207 16.84 -29.98 -6.04
CA VAL A 207 18.08 -30.04 -5.28
C VAL A 207 19.25 -30.08 -6.27
N THR A 208 20.13 -29.08 -6.20
CA THR A 208 21.17 -28.86 -7.22
C THR A 208 22.45 -29.67 -7.00
N ASP A 209 22.52 -30.46 -5.93
CA ASP A 209 23.59 -31.42 -5.74
C ASP A 209 23.25 -32.73 -6.49
N ASN A 210 24.26 -33.45 -6.99
CA ASN A 210 24.06 -34.76 -7.65
C ASN A 210 24.31 -35.94 -6.68
N VAL A 211 24.35 -35.70 -5.37
CA VAL A 211 24.71 -36.69 -4.33
C VAL A 211 23.62 -37.76 -4.18
N GLN A 212 22.38 -37.50 -4.60
CA GLN A 212 21.30 -38.50 -4.64
C GLN A 212 21.06 -39.14 -6.02
N ASN A 213 21.77 -38.73 -7.07
CA ASN A 213 21.70 -39.38 -8.40
C ASN A 213 22.59 -40.63 -8.47
N LEU A 214 22.53 -41.48 -7.44
CA LEU A 214 23.33 -42.70 -7.34
C LEU A 214 22.63 -43.92 -7.92
N THR A 215 21.32 -43.82 -8.17
CA THR A 215 20.45 -44.86 -8.72
C THR A 215 19.61 -44.30 -9.87
N LEU A 216 18.94 -45.20 -10.61
CA LEU A 216 17.87 -44.82 -11.52
C LEU A 216 16.76 -44.08 -10.77
N TYR A 217 16.00 -43.26 -11.49
CA TYR A 217 14.82 -42.57 -10.95
C TYR A 217 13.75 -43.60 -10.57
N ASP A 218 13.23 -43.50 -9.36
CA ASP A 218 12.25 -44.44 -8.83
C ASP A 218 10.85 -43.81 -8.73
N TYR A 219 10.02 -44.03 -9.75
CA TYR A 219 8.63 -43.54 -9.78
C TYR A 219 7.80 -44.02 -8.59
N ALA A 220 8.12 -45.19 -8.04
CA ALA A 220 7.44 -45.80 -6.89
C ALA A 220 8.19 -45.52 -5.58
N SER A 221 9.08 -44.53 -5.54
CA SER A 221 9.77 -44.16 -4.30
C SER A 221 8.75 -43.68 -3.28
N VAL A 222 8.86 -44.18 -2.04
CA VAL A 222 8.09 -43.65 -0.91
C VAL A 222 8.44 -42.17 -0.66
N MET A 223 9.60 -41.71 -1.13
CA MET A 223 10.05 -40.32 -1.08
C MET A 223 9.56 -39.48 -2.28
N GLY A 224 8.71 -40.02 -3.16
CA GLY A 224 8.14 -39.27 -4.28
C GLY A 224 6.82 -38.59 -3.93
N TYR A 225 6.57 -37.40 -4.48
CA TYR A 225 5.24 -36.79 -4.44
C TYR A 225 4.24 -37.56 -5.31
N ILE A 226 3.00 -37.58 -4.82
CA ILE A 226 1.83 -38.00 -5.60
C ILE A 226 1.51 -36.98 -6.73
N PRO A 227 0.79 -37.39 -7.79
CA PRO A 227 0.53 -36.53 -8.96
C PRO A 227 -0.19 -35.21 -8.66
N PHE A 228 -0.93 -35.11 -7.56
CA PHE A 228 -1.78 -33.95 -7.22
C PHE A 228 -1.23 -33.09 -6.08
N ALA A 229 0.01 -33.36 -5.63
CA ALA A 229 0.62 -32.64 -4.52
C ALA A 229 0.58 -31.12 -4.75
N PHE A 230 0.07 -30.35 -3.78
CA PHE A 230 -0.06 -28.89 -3.86
C PHE A 230 -0.88 -28.38 -5.05
N SER A 231 -1.88 -29.15 -5.51
CA SER A 231 -2.79 -28.71 -6.57
C SER A 231 -3.73 -27.60 -6.12
N ARG A 232 -3.89 -26.55 -6.94
CA ARG A 232 -4.80 -25.41 -6.71
C ARG A 232 -6.18 -25.62 -7.33
N ASN A 233 -6.31 -26.60 -8.21
CA ASN A 233 -7.47 -26.79 -9.07
C ASN A 233 -7.87 -28.26 -9.21
N GLY A 234 -7.31 -29.16 -8.37
CA GLY A 234 -7.53 -30.60 -8.44
C GLY A 234 -6.91 -31.29 -9.66
N GLY A 235 -6.26 -30.54 -10.56
CA GLY A 235 -5.50 -31.12 -11.68
C GLY A 235 -4.11 -31.61 -11.24
N PRO A 236 -3.49 -32.53 -12.00
CA PRO A 236 -2.17 -33.07 -11.66
C PRO A 236 -1.11 -31.98 -11.72
N THR A 237 -0.31 -31.86 -10.66
CA THR A 237 0.87 -31.00 -10.57
C THR A 237 2.13 -31.71 -11.04
N LEU A 238 2.17 -33.04 -10.96
CA LEU A 238 3.24 -33.89 -11.47
C LEU A 238 2.65 -34.93 -12.42
N GLU A 239 3.37 -35.17 -13.51
CA GLU A 239 3.02 -36.15 -14.54
C GLU A 239 4.29 -36.90 -14.95
N SER A 240 4.23 -38.22 -15.10
CA SER A 240 5.40 -39.02 -15.52
C SER A 240 5.79 -38.78 -16.98
N ILE A 241 6.98 -39.23 -17.36
CA ILE A 241 7.51 -39.19 -18.72
C ILE A 241 8.00 -40.60 -19.07
N PRO A 242 7.27 -41.37 -19.90
CA PRO A 242 5.99 -41.01 -20.55
C PRO A 242 4.82 -40.86 -19.54
N PRO A 243 3.75 -40.12 -19.89
CA PRO A 243 2.61 -39.85 -19.01
C PRO A 243 1.84 -41.12 -18.64
N GLY A 244 1.19 -41.12 -17.47
CA GLY A 244 0.34 -42.22 -16.98
C GLY A 244 0.97 -43.20 -15.98
N MET A 245 2.28 -43.14 -15.71
CA MET A 245 2.91 -44.01 -14.71
C MET A 245 2.56 -43.54 -13.28
N PRO A 246 2.15 -44.46 -12.37
CA PRO A 246 1.90 -44.12 -10.97
C PRO A 246 3.11 -43.47 -10.32
N LEU A 247 2.87 -42.38 -9.59
CA LEU A 247 3.90 -41.67 -8.83
C LEU A 247 3.68 -41.90 -7.34
N SER A 248 4.76 -42.25 -6.64
CA SER A 248 4.82 -42.57 -5.22
C SER A 248 4.22 -43.94 -4.85
N ASN A 249 4.84 -44.62 -3.88
CA ASN A 249 4.30 -45.84 -3.29
C ASN A 249 3.69 -45.55 -1.92
N LEU A 250 2.37 -45.73 -1.80
CA LEU A 250 1.61 -45.47 -0.57
C LEU A 250 1.59 -46.66 0.41
N VAL A 251 2.28 -47.76 0.08
CA VAL A 251 2.28 -49.02 0.87
C VAL A 251 3.62 -49.24 1.58
N GLY A 252 4.75 -48.78 1.05
CA GLY A 252 6.07 -48.92 1.67
C GLY A 252 7.24 -48.60 0.74
N TYR A 253 8.44 -49.07 1.07
CA TYR A 253 9.61 -48.92 0.19
C TYR A 253 9.39 -49.65 -1.14
N SER A 254 9.84 -49.04 -2.25
CA SER A 254 9.84 -49.67 -3.56
C SER A 254 10.72 -50.93 -3.55
N ALA A 255 10.41 -51.90 -4.42
CA ALA A 255 11.27 -53.07 -4.63
C ALA A 255 12.54 -52.74 -5.44
N GLY A 256 12.71 -51.47 -5.85
CA GLY A 256 13.68 -51.02 -6.85
C GLY A 256 13.39 -51.59 -8.25
N ALA A 257 13.99 -50.99 -9.29
CA ALA A 257 13.99 -51.59 -10.62
C ALA A 257 14.76 -52.93 -10.59
N GLN A 258 14.05 -54.06 -10.75
CA GLN A 258 14.71 -55.37 -10.81
C GLN A 258 15.54 -55.49 -12.09
N SER A 259 16.86 -55.44 -11.93
CA SER A 259 17.79 -55.74 -13.02
C SER A 259 17.87 -57.26 -13.21
N HIS A 260 17.31 -57.78 -14.30
CA HIS A 260 17.46 -59.18 -14.67
C HIS A 260 18.80 -59.39 -15.39
N SER A 261 19.73 -60.11 -14.75
CA SER A 261 20.98 -60.53 -15.39
C SER A 261 20.85 -61.98 -15.86
N VAL A 262 20.80 -62.18 -17.19
CA VAL A 262 20.90 -63.51 -17.80
C VAL A 262 22.37 -63.83 -18.00
N THR A 263 22.91 -64.77 -17.23
CA THR A 263 24.27 -65.29 -17.48
C THR A 263 24.17 -66.48 -18.43
N LEU A 264 24.65 -66.32 -19.66
CA LEU A 264 24.71 -67.40 -20.65
C LEU A 264 26.06 -68.15 -20.55
N PRO A 265 26.09 -69.48 -20.69
CA PRO A 265 27.35 -70.22 -20.81
C PRO A 265 28.07 -69.86 -22.12
N ALA A 266 29.40 -69.85 -22.11
CA ALA A 266 30.23 -69.59 -23.28
C ALA A 266 30.16 -70.76 -24.30
N THR A 267 29.11 -70.81 -25.11
CA THR A 267 29.02 -71.67 -26.31
C THR A 267 28.32 -70.92 -27.46
N THR A 268 28.55 -71.37 -28.69
CA THR A 268 28.02 -70.80 -29.95
C THR A 268 26.52 -71.04 -30.19
N THR A 269 25.71 -71.15 -29.13
CA THR A 269 24.27 -71.44 -29.20
C THR A 269 23.47 -70.16 -29.03
N SER A 270 22.53 -69.89 -29.94
CA SER A 270 21.60 -68.75 -29.80
C SER A 270 20.54 -69.07 -28.74
N TYR A 271 20.38 -68.21 -27.75
CA TYR A 271 19.30 -68.27 -26.76
C TYR A 271 18.28 -67.20 -27.09
N THR A 272 17.00 -67.55 -27.09
CA THR A 272 15.91 -66.57 -27.21
C THR A 272 15.28 -66.39 -25.84
N ALA A 273 15.56 -65.26 -25.18
CA ALA A 273 14.80 -64.83 -24.01
C ALA A 273 13.50 -64.19 -24.50
N SER A 274 12.36 -64.80 -24.17
CA SER A 274 11.05 -64.15 -24.36
C SER A 274 10.70 -63.44 -23.06
N LEU A 275 10.85 -62.12 -23.06
CA LEU A 275 10.39 -61.26 -21.97
C LEU A 275 8.96 -60.85 -22.31
N THR A 276 7.99 -61.35 -21.54
CA THR A 276 6.61 -60.84 -21.60
C THR A 276 6.54 -59.62 -20.70
N PRO A 277 6.23 -58.43 -21.22
CA PRO A 277 6.06 -57.24 -20.39
C PRO A 277 4.96 -57.52 -19.36
N GLN A 278 5.18 -57.08 -18.12
CA GLN A 278 4.13 -57.07 -17.10
C GLN A 278 3.83 -55.62 -16.74
N PHE A 279 2.56 -55.35 -16.50
CA PHE A 279 2.09 -54.02 -16.15
C PHE A 279 1.36 -54.05 -14.81
N TYR A 280 1.55 -53.01 -14.02
CA TYR A 280 0.93 -52.88 -12.72
C TYR A 280 -0.52 -52.44 -12.88
N VAL A 281 -1.42 -53.05 -12.13
CA VAL A 281 -2.83 -52.65 -12.06
C VAL A 281 -3.07 -52.00 -10.71
N THR A 282 -3.53 -50.75 -10.75
CA THR A 282 -4.02 -50.02 -9.58
C THR A 282 -5.55 -49.96 -9.66
N ASP A 283 -6.22 -50.44 -8.63
CA ASP A 283 -7.66 -50.26 -8.46
C ASP A 283 -7.97 -49.34 -7.28
N TYR A 284 -8.93 -48.44 -7.45
CA TYR A 284 -9.29 -47.46 -6.42
C TYR A 284 -10.78 -47.17 -6.39
N THR A 285 -11.34 -46.97 -5.19
CA THR A 285 -12.73 -46.53 -5.03
C THR A 285 -12.75 -45.05 -4.67
N ASN A 286 -13.44 -44.22 -5.46
CA ASN A 286 -13.50 -42.77 -5.25
C ASN A 286 -14.11 -42.37 -3.89
N GLN A 287 -14.83 -43.30 -3.24
CA GLN A 287 -15.24 -43.21 -1.85
C GLN A 287 -14.93 -44.55 -1.15
N PHE A 288 -13.91 -44.56 -0.27
CA PHE A 288 -13.31 -45.77 0.34
C PHE A 288 -14.26 -46.68 1.16
N CYS A 289 -15.45 -46.17 1.46
CA CYS A 289 -16.51 -46.80 2.24
C CYS A 289 -17.73 -47.19 1.40
N ALA A 290 -17.77 -46.75 0.14
CA ALA A 290 -18.92 -46.91 -0.76
C ALA A 290 -18.93 -48.24 -1.51
N GLY A 291 -17.79 -48.92 -1.56
CA GLY A 291 -17.69 -50.24 -2.16
C GLY A 291 -16.25 -50.77 -2.17
N SER A 292 -16.03 -51.81 -2.97
CA SER A 292 -14.73 -52.44 -3.20
C SER A 292 -14.60 -52.87 -4.65
N ILE A 293 -13.38 -53.02 -5.15
CA ILE A 293 -13.08 -53.60 -6.46
C ILE A 293 -12.43 -54.97 -6.25
N SER A 294 -12.75 -55.91 -7.12
CA SER A 294 -12.06 -57.19 -7.23
C SER A 294 -11.58 -57.40 -8.66
N VAL A 295 -10.32 -57.82 -8.80
CA VAL A 295 -9.67 -58.06 -10.09
C VAL A 295 -9.44 -59.56 -10.26
N THR A 296 -9.97 -60.14 -11.34
CA THR A 296 -9.85 -61.56 -11.65
C THR A 296 -9.12 -61.80 -12.98
N PRO A 297 -8.10 -62.66 -13.04
CA PRO A 297 -7.49 -63.40 -11.91
C PRO A 297 -6.75 -62.45 -10.96
N SER A 298 -6.61 -62.83 -9.69
CA SER A 298 -5.89 -62.03 -8.69
C SER A 298 -4.37 -62.16 -8.85
N SER A 299 -3.63 -61.05 -8.74
CA SER A 299 -2.17 -61.06 -8.60
C SER A 299 -1.73 -60.79 -7.16
N SER A 300 -0.70 -61.49 -6.69
CA SER A 300 -0.12 -61.28 -5.36
C SER A 300 0.81 -60.07 -5.27
N ASP A 301 1.33 -59.61 -6.41
CA ASP A 301 2.25 -58.47 -6.52
C ASP A 301 1.65 -57.29 -7.31
N GLY A 302 0.43 -57.44 -7.83
CA GLY A 302 -0.30 -56.42 -8.60
C GLY A 302 0.12 -56.31 -10.07
N TYR A 303 1.06 -57.13 -10.54
CA TYR A 303 1.51 -57.15 -11.93
C TYR A 303 0.81 -58.24 -12.75
N TYR A 304 0.54 -57.91 -14.02
CA TYR A 304 -0.17 -58.77 -14.96
C TYR A 304 0.52 -58.77 -16.32
N ASN A 305 0.51 -59.91 -17.01
CA ASN A 305 1.18 -60.02 -18.31
C ASN A 305 0.49 -59.17 -19.38
N SER A 306 1.27 -58.52 -20.24
CA SER A 306 0.77 -57.90 -21.46
C SER A 306 -0.03 -58.91 -22.28
N GLY A 307 -1.23 -58.53 -22.70
CA GLY A 307 -2.22 -59.35 -23.39
C GLY A 307 -3.15 -60.16 -22.46
N GLN A 308 -2.93 -60.13 -21.15
CA GLN A 308 -3.83 -60.78 -20.18
C GLN A 308 -5.15 -60.01 -20.07
N ILE A 309 -6.27 -60.73 -20.05
CA ILE A 309 -7.59 -60.13 -19.83
C ILE A 309 -7.90 -60.19 -18.35
N LEU A 310 -8.19 -59.03 -17.75
CA LEU A 310 -8.61 -58.89 -16.36
C LEU A 310 -10.08 -58.52 -16.31
N THR A 311 -10.82 -59.14 -15.40
CA THR A 311 -12.20 -58.81 -15.08
C THR A 311 -12.22 -58.00 -13.79
N PHE A 312 -12.69 -56.77 -13.87
CA PHE A 312 -12.93 -55.87 -12.76
C PHE A 312 -14.40 -55.96 -12.36
N ASP A 313 -14.66 -56.35 -11.12
CA ASP A 313 -16.00 -56.51 -10.55
C ASP A 313 -16.09 -55.64 -9.29
N GLN A 314 -17.06 -54.73 -9.25
CA GLN A 314 -17.28 -53.87 -8.11
C GLN A 314 -18.37 -54.39 -7.16
N THR A 315 -18.19 -54.13 -5.87
CA THR A 315 -19.20 -54.43 -4.87
C THR A 315 -19.64 -53.15 -4.19
N THR A 316 -20.92 -52.80 -4.29
CA THR A 316 -21.46 -51.58 -3.68
C THR A 316 -21.89 -51.82 -2.23
N SER A 317 -21.45 -50.94 -1.31
CA SER A 317 -21.90 -50.91 0.09
C SER A 317 -23.36 -50.46 0.21
N THR A 318 -24.05 -50.88 1.28
CA THR A 318 -25.46 -50.52 1.50
C THR A 318 -25.65 -48.98 1.54
N GLY A 319 -26.63 -48.49 0.78
CA GLY A 319 -26.94 -47.06 0.68
C GLY A 319 -26.15 -46.31 -0.39
N TRP A 320 -25.17 -46.96 -1.02
CA TRP A 320 -24.44 -46.41 -2.15
C TRP A 320 -24.95 -47.01 -3.47
N THR A 321 -24.67 -46.33 -4.56
CA THR A 321 -24.97 -46.74 -5.93
C THR A 321 -23.70 -46.56 -6.74
N PHE A 322 -23.24 -47.62 -7.39
CA PHE A 322 -22.16 -47.52 -8.36
C PHE A 322 -22.59 -46.62 -9.53
N THR A 323 -21.81 -45.56 -9.79
CA THR A 323 -22.10 -44.57 -10.83
C THR A 323 -21.27 -44.77 -12.09
N GLY A 324 -20.25 -45.62 -12.03
CA GLY A 324 -19.49 -46.03 -13.19
C GLY A 324 -17.99 -46.13 -12.93
N TRP A 325 -17.29 -46.68 -13.91
CA TRP A 325 -15.85 -46.76 -13.94
C TRP A 325 -15.24 -45.49 -14.55
N LEU A 326 -14.05 -45.13 -14.07
CA LEU A 326 -13.22 -44.05 -14.60
C LEU A 326 -11.86 -44.58 -15.06
N TYR A 327 -11.20 -43.79 -15.91
CA TYR A 327 -9.87 -44.04 -16.51
C TYR A 327 -9.86 -45.16 -17.55
N ASP A 328 -9.08 -46.23 -17.35
CA ASP A 328 -8.92 -47.30 -18.35
C ASP A 328 -10.16 -48.18 -18.48
N LEU A 329 -11.04 -48.08 -17.47
CA LEU A 329 -12.41 -48.56 -17.51
C LEU A 329 -13.38 -47.38 -17.71
N ASN A 330 -14.57 -47.66 -18.23
CA ASN A 330 -15.56 -46.60 -18.43
C ASN A 330 -17.01 -47.10 -18.40
N GLY A 331 -17.91 -46.17 -18.10
CA GLY A 331 -19.35 -46.40 -18.08
C GLY A 331 -19.81 -47.22 -16.88
N THR A 332 -21.06 -47.69 -16.90
CA THR A 332 -21.70 -48.36 -15.76
C THR A 332 -21.73 -49.88 -15.88
N GLY A 333 -21.02 -50.45 -16.86
CA GLY A 333 -20.99 -51.89 -17.09
C GLY A 333 -20.15 -52.59 -16.02
N ASP A 334 -20.71 -53.60 -15.38
CA ASP A 334 -20.06 -54.32 -14.28
C ASP A 334 -20.55 -55.79 -14.25
N PRO A 335 -19.63 -56.79 -14.22
CA PRO A 335 -18.18 -56.65 -14.30
C PRO A 335 -17.69 -56.17 -15.67
N GLN A 336 -16.50 -55.55 -15.74
CA GLN A 336 -15.88 -55.08 -16.98
C GLN A 336 -14.54 -55.77 -17.25
N ASN A 337 -14.31 -56.17 -18.50
CA ASN A 337 -13.04 -56.79 -18.92
C ASN A 337 -12.11 -55.76 -19.55
N LEU A 338 -10.83 -55.80 -19.19
CA LEU A 338 -9.76 -55.01 -19.79
C LEU A 338 -8.60 -55.92 -20.19
N THR A 339 -8.10 -55.76 -21.42
CA THR A 339 -6.86 -56.42 -21.84
C THR A 339 -5.68 -55.54 -21.44
N VAL A 340 -4.77 -56.07 -20.65
CA VAL A 340 -3.57 -55.37 -20.17
C VAL A 340 -2.64 -55.11 -21.36
N ALA A 341 -2.55 -53.88 -21.83
CA ALA A 341 -1.63 -53.48 -22.90
C ALA A 341 -0.49 -52.60 -22.37
N ASP A 342 -0.73 -51.96 -21.23
CA ASP A 342 0.06 -50.96 -20.50
C ASP A 342 -0.35 -50.96 -19.01
N GLU A 343 0.21 -50.05 -18.18
CA GLU A 343 -0.26 -49.84 -16.80
C GLU A 343 -1.75 -49.51 -16.75
N VAL A 344 -2.46 -50.11 -15.79
CA VAL A 344 -3.91 -49.97 -15.67
C VAL A 344 -4.28 -49.22 -14.40
N LEU A 345 -5.12 -48.22 -14.55
CA LEU A 345 -5.85 -47.56 -13.48
C LEU A 345 -7.35 -47.79 -13.64
N ALA A 346 -7.94 -48.54 -12.72
CA ALA A 346 -9.37 -48.82 -12.68
C ALA A 346 -9.99 -48.15 -11.46
N VAL A 347 -10.85 -47.15 -11.67
CA VAL A 347 -11.51 -46.47 -10.54
C VAL A 347 -13.01 -46.69 -10.56
N ALA A 348 -13.55 -47.26 -9.47
CA ALA A 348 -14.98 -47.38 -9.26
C ALA A 348 -15.50 -46.12 -8.54
N ASP A 349 -16.41 -45.41 -9.19
CA ASP A 349 -17.08 -44.25 -8.60
C ASP A 349 -18.45 -44.65 -8.06
N TYR A 350 -18.82 -44.10 -6.90
CA TYR A 350 -20.08 -44.37 -6.24
C TYR A 350 -20.75 -43.08 -5.78
N ASN A 351 -22.06 -43.14 -5.58
CA ASN A 351 -22.80 -42.03 -5.04
C ASN A 351 -24.01 -42.48 -4.20
N THR A 352 -24.58 -41.57 -3.42
CA THR A 352 -25.78 -41.80 -2.60
C THR A 352 -27.08 -41.89 -3.41
N SER A 353 -27.02 -41.58 -4.71
CA SER A 353 -28.11 -41.56 -5.67
C SER A 353 -27.58 -41.95 -7.05
N PRO A 354 -28.38 -42.55 -7.94
CA PRO A 354 -27.97 -42.84 -9.32
C PRO A 354 -27.58 -41.58 -10.12
N VAL A 355 -27.95 -40.39 -9.65
CA VAL A 355 -27.49 -39.11 -10.21
C VAL A 355 -26.31 -38.59 -9.40
N GLN A 356 -25.13 -38.49 -10.02
CA GLN A 356 -23.89 -38.00 -9.40
C GLN A 356 -24.10 -36.66 -8.68
N LEU A 357 -23.63 -36.55 -7.43
CA LEU A 357 -23.64 -35.30 -6.69
C LEU A 357 -22.65 -34.35 -7.36
N SER A 358 -23.13 -33.21 -7.85
CA SER A 358 -22.28 -32.21 -8.49
C SER A 358 -22.69 -30.80 -8.08
N LEU A 359 -21.72 -29.89 -8.16
CA LEU A 359 -21.93 -28.45 -7.99
C LEU A 359 -21.36 -27.78 -9.25
N THR A 360 -22.23 -27.23 -10.08
CA THR A 360 -21.88 -26.76 -11.43
C THR A 360 -21.75 -25.25 -11.51
N SER A 361 -22.54 -24.50 -10.72
CA SER A 361 -22.40 -23.05 -10.66
C SER A 361 -22.97 -22.44 -9.38
N LEU A 362 -22.48 -21.25 -9.07
CA LEU A 362 -22.87 -20.41 -7.95
C LEU A 362 -23.44 -19.09 -8.49
N SER A 363 -24.55 -18.63 -7.93
CA SER A 363 -25.16 -17.34 -8.27
C SER A 363 -25.53 -16.56 -6.99
N PRO A 364 -24.91 -15.40 -6.74
CA PRO A 364 -23.82 -14.81 -7.53
C PRO A 364 -22.56 -15.70 -7.53
N ALA A 365 -21.68 -15.53 -8.52
CA ALA A 365 -20.45 -16.32 -8.63
C ALA A 365 -19.32 -15.82 -7.69
N ALA A 366 -19.46 -14.60 -7.16
CA ALA A 366 -18.50 -13.93 -6.28
C ALA A 366 -19.20 -12.84 -5.44
N ALA A 367 -18.50 -12.31 -4.44
CA ALA A 367 -18.89 -11.15 -3.63
C ALA A 367 -17.71 -10.18 -3.45
N VAL A 368 -17.97 -9.02 -2.84
CA VAL A 368 -16.94 -8.05 -2.45
C VAL A 368 -16.75 -8.10 -0.93
N ALA A 369 -15.52 -7.94 -0.45
CA ALA A 369 -15.22 -7.89 0.97
C ALA A 369 -16.01 -6.74 1.65
N GLY A 370 -16.71 -7.06 2.74
CA GLY A 370 -17.59 -6.15 3.47
C GLY A 370 -19.03 -6.08 2.96
N ALA A 371 -19.42 -6.92 2.00
CA ALA A 371 -20.81 -7.00 1.53
C ALA A 371 -21.77 -7.43 2.64
N ALA A 372 -23.02 -6.92 2.57
CA ALA A 372 -24.09 -7.35 3.46
C ALA A 372 -24.47 -8.82 3.18
N THR A 373 -25.23 -9.42 4.11
CA THR A 373 -25.73 -10.80 3.95
C THR A 373 -26.46 -10.95 2.62
N GLN A 374 -26.10 -11.98 1.86
CA GLN A 374 -26.66 -12.22 0.52
C GLN A 374 -27.07 -13.68 0.34
N THR A 375 -28.04 -13.93 -0.53
CA THR A 375 -28.48 -15.28 -0.88
C THR A 375 -27.55 -15.86 -1.94
N LEU A 376 -26.99 -17.04 -1.67
CA LEU A 376 -26.24 -17.85 -2.62
C LEU A 376 -27.15 -18.94 -3.17
N THR A 377 -27.33 -18.94 -4.48
CA THR A 377 -27.98 -20.02 -5.23
C THR A 377 -26.92 -20.97 -5.77
N MET A 378 -27.04 -22.24 -5.43
CA MET A 378 -26.16 -23.32 -5.88
C MET A 378 -26.92 -24.16 -6.91
N LYS A 379 -26.32 -24.36 -8.08
CA LYS A 379 -26.83 -25.25 -9.13
C LYS A 379 -25.95 -26.47 -9.26
N GLY A 380 -26.58 -27.62 -9.46
CA GLY A 380 -25.90 -28.91 -9.50
C GLY A 380 -26.82 -30.07 -9.84
N THR A 381 -26.42 -31.27 -9.45
CA THR A 381 -27.21 -32.50 -9.60
C THR A 381 -27.08 -33.35 -8.33
N GLY A 382 -28.04 -34.23 -8.08
CA GLY A 382 -27.96 -35.20 -6.97
C GLY A 382 -28.32 -34.62 -5.59
N PHE A 383 -28.96 -33.45 -5.53
CA PHE A 383 -29.41 -32.87 -4.26
C PHE A 383 -30.66 -33.57 -3.73
N SER A 384 -30.77 -33.67 -2.42
CA SER A 384 -31.87 -34.32 -1.71
C SER A 384 -32.28 -33.49 -0.48
N SER A 385 -33.59 -33.38 -0.26
CA SER A 385 -34.16 -32.67 0.88
C SER A 385 -33.84 -33.29 2.24
N SER A 386 -33.51 -34.59 2.30
CA SER A 386 -33.34 -35.33 3.54
C SER A 386 -31.88 -35.65 3.89
N SER A 387 -30.95 -35.49 2.94
CA SER A 387 -29.56 -35.94 3.11
C SER A 387 -28.52 -34.91 2.69
N THR A 388 -28.88 -33.87 1.94
CA THR A 388 -27.90 -32.89 1.44
C THR A 388 -27.69 -31.75 2.44
N ILE A 389 -26.43 -31.52 2.80
CA ILE A 389 -26.01 -30.42 3.68
C ILE A 389 -24.91 -29.60 3.02
N VAL A 390 -24.74 -28.34 3.45
CA VAL A 390 -23.77 -27.42 2.87
C VAL A 390 -22.86 -26.84 3.94
N PHE A 391 -21.57 -26.81 3.64
CA PHE A 391 -20.55 -26.14 4.43
C PHE A 391 -19.98 -24.96 3.64
N VAL A 392 -19.72 -23.88 4.36
CA VAL A 392 -19.03 -22.70 3.86
C VAL A 392 -17.76 -22.56 4.67
N ASN A 393 -16.61 -22.73 4.02
CA ASN A 393 -15.29 -22.76 4.66
C ASN A 393 -15.18 -23.76 5.84
N GLY A 394 -15.74 -24.95 5.68
CA GLY A 394 -15.75 -25.99 6.73
C GLY A 394 -16.77 -25.78 7.85
N VAL A 395 -17.56 -24.69 7.81
CA VAL A 395 -18.61 -24.44 8.80
C VAL A 395 -19.97 -24.76 8.20
N PHE A 396 -20.77 -25.57 8.89
CA PHE A 396 -22.13 -25.89 8.47
C PHE A 396 -22.97 -24.62 8.28
N ARG A 397 -23.71 -24.55 7.18
CA ARG A 397 -24.68 -23.49 6.90
C ARG A 397 -26.04 -24.13 6.57
N PRO A 398 -27.13 -23.71 7.25
CA PRO A 398 -28.46 -24.13 6.88
C PRO A 398 -28.73 -23.78 5.41
N SER A 399 -29.04 -24.78 4.62
CA SER A 399 -29.44 -24.61 3.22
C SER A 399 -30.91 -24.98 3.05
N THR A 400 -31.55 -24.37 2.06
CA THR A 400 -32.92 -24.66 1.65
C THR A 400 -32.88 -25.47 0.37
N PHE A 401 -33.44 -26.68 0.43
CA PHE A 401 -33.70 -27.51 -0.74
C PHE A 401 -34.82 -26.88 -1.57
N VAL A 402 -34.50 -26.50 -2.81
CA VAL A 402 -35.49 -25.98 -3.77
C VAL A 402 -35.96 -27.12 -4.66
N ASP A 403 -35.02 -27.81 -5.30
CA ASP A 403 -35.24 -29.01 -6.12
C ASP A 403 -33.94 -29.84 -6.22
N ALA A 404 -34.00 -30.98 -6.92
CA ALA A 404 -32.86 -31.90 -7.08
C ALA A 404 -31.62 -31.28 -7.78
N ASN A 405 -31.75 -30.08 -8.33
CA ASN A 405 -30.71 -29.34 -9.05
C ASN A 405 -30.37 -27.99 -8.42
N THR A 406 -31.08 -27.58 -7.36
CA THR A 406 -30.99 -26.25 -6.79
C THR A 406 -31.05 -26.26 -5.26
N LEU A 407 -30.02 -25.67 -4.64
CA LEU A 407 -29.98 -25.33 -3.22
C LEU A 407 -29.83 -23.82 -3.06
N THR A 408 -30.32 -23.27 -1.96
CA THR A 408 -30.05 -21.87 -1.59
C THR A 408 -29.57 -21.77 -0.14
N LEU A 409 -28.69 -20.83 0.16
CA LEU A 409 -28.30 -20.50 1.54
C LEU A 409 -28.00 -19.01 1.67
N SER A 410 -27.88 -18.51 2.89
CA SER A 410 -27.43 -17.14 3.16
C SER A 410 -25.94 -17.12 3.50
N LEU A 411 -25.16 -16.37 2.72
CA LEU A 411 -23.78 -15.99 3.07
C LEU A 411 -23.85 -14.80 4.02
N THR A 412 -23.29 -14.95 5.22
CA THR A 412 -23.32 -13.91 6.25
C THR A 412 -22.31 -12.81 5.95
N ALA A 413 -22.48 -11.63 6.58
CA ALA A 413 -21.48 -10.55 6.49
C ALA A 413 -20.09 -11.00 7.01
N ALA A 414 -20.04 -11.96 7.95
CA ALA A 414 -18.80 -12.53 8.45
C ALA A 414 -18.12 -13.43 7.40
N ASP A 415 -18.90 -14.21 6.65
CA ASP A 415 -18.39 -15.00 5.52
C ASP A 415 -17.77 -14.07 4.46
N LEU A 416 -18.31 -12.86 4.30
CA LEU A 416 -17.88 -11.89 3.28
C LEU A 416 -16.93 -10.81 3.81
N ALA A 417 -16.41 -10.93 5.03
CA ALA A 417 -15.62 -9.85 5.65
C ALA A 417 -14.24 -9.66 5.00
N THR A 418 -13.62 -10.75 4.55
CA THR A 418 -12.21 -10.76 4.12
C THR A 418 -12.08 -11.19 2.66
N PRO A 419 -11.23 -10.53 1.85
CA PRO A 419 -10.91 -11.00 0.51
C PRO A 419 -10.27 -12.39 0.54
N GLY A 420 -10.68 -13.27 -0.38
CA GLY A 420 -10.18 -14.65 -0.44
C GLY A 420 -11.12 -15.60 -1.18
N ALA A 421 -10.68 -16.84 -1.38
CA ALA A 421 -11.55 -17.90 -1.86
C ALA A 421 -12.17 -18.62 -0.65
N ILE A 422 -13.49 -18.81 -0.69
CA ILE A 422 -14.26 -19.55 0.29
C ILE A 422 -14.73 -20.84 -0.37
N GLN A 423 -14.48 -21.98 0.27
CA GLN A 423 -14.96 -23.25 -0.27
C GLN A 423 -16.46 -23.40 0.02
N ILE A 424 -17.26 -23.61 -1.03
CA ILE A 424 -18.63 -24.09 -0.91
C ILE A 424 -18.60 -25.59 -1.11
N PHE A 425 -19.01 -26.33 -0.09
CA PHE A 425 -18.90 -27.78 -0.04
C PHE A 425 -20.30 -28.36 0.21
N VAL A 426 -20.76 -29.24 -0.68
CA VAL A 426 -22.06 -29.92 -0.58
C VAL A 426 -21.80 -31.38 -0.29
N GLU A 427 -22.42 -31.91 0.77
CA GLU A 427 -22.32 -33.31 1.17
C GLU A 427 -23.70 -33.97 1.12
N SER A 428 -23.75 -35.25 0.73
CA SER A 428 -24.93 -36.10 0.86
C SER A 428 -24.56 -37.40 1.56
N PHE A 429 -25.28 -37.74 2.64
CA PHE A 429 -25.07 -38.97 3.40
C PHE A 429 -26.15 -40.00 3.06
N PRO A 430 -25.77 -41.25 2.73
CA PRO A 430 -26.75 -42.33 2.71
C PRO A 430 -27.12 -42.76 4.13
N SER A 431 -28.36 -43.22 4.32
CA SER A 431 -28.89 -43.60 5.63
C SER A 431 -28.05 -44.72 6.27
N GLY A 432 -27.34 -44.39 7.35
CA GLY A 432 -26.54 -45.35 8.13
C GLY A 432 -25.08 -45.51 7.69
N ALA A 433 -24.57 -44.70 6.77
CA ALA A 433 -23.18 -44.75 6.31
C ALA A 433 -22.21 -43.89 7.13
N SER A 434 -20.92 -44.23 7.08
CA SER A 434 -19.83 -43.58 7.82
C SER A 434 -19.13 -42.44 7.05
N CYS A 435 -19.65 -42.06 5.88
CA CYS A 435 -19.01 -41.13 4.93
C CYS A 435 -20.06 -40.57 3.94
N ALA A 436 -19.75 -39.43 3.30
CA ALA A 436 -20.65 -38.75 2.36
C ALA A 436 -20.11 -38.74 0.93
N ALA A 437 -21.00 -38.65 -0.05
CA ALA A 437 -20.64 -38.13 -1.37
C ALA A 437 -20.51 -36.61 -1.27
N PHE A 438 -19.55 -36.02 -1.97
CA PHE A 438 -19.30 -34.59 -1.88
C PHE A 438 -19.06 -33.93 -3.24
N ALA A 439 -19.40 -32.64 -3.32
CA ALA A 439 -19.06 -31.76 -4.45
C ALA A 439 -18.65 -30.38 -3.91
N ALA A 440 -17.63 -29.77 -4.51
CA ALA A 440 -17.10 -28.50 -4.05
C ALA A 440 -16.92 -27.49 -5.20
N THR A 441 -17.08 -26.21 -4.89
CA THR A 441 -16.79 -25.11 -5.83
C THR A 441 -16.31 -23.90 -5.04
N PRO A 442 -15.26 -23.19 -5.47
CA PRO A 442 -14.82 -21.97 -4.81
C PRO A 442 -15.81 -20.82 -5.08
N PHE A 443 -16.11 -20.07 -4.03
CA PHE A 443 -16.79 -18.78 -4.07
C PHE A 443 -15.77 -17.67 -3.74
N PHE A 444 -15.64 -16.66 -4.61
CA PHE A 444 -14.60 -15.64 -4.46
C PHE A 444 -15.13 -14.37 -3.77
N VAL A 445 -14.44 -13.92 -2.74
CA VAL A 445 -14.63 -12.60 -2.13
C VAL A 445 -13.49 -11.70 -2.61
N ALA A 446 -13.80 -10.76 -3.49
CA ALA A 446 -12.83 -9.83 -4.06
C ALA A 446 -12.51 -8.69 -3.07
N SER A 447 -11.27 -8.21 -3.11
CA SER A 447 -10.94 -6.92 -2.47
C SER A 447 -11.78 -5.81 -3.11
N ALA A 448 -12.27 -4.90 -2.28
CA ALA A 448 -12.91 -3.68 -2.74
C ALA A 448 -12.05 -2.93 -3.78
N PRO A 449 -12.66 -2.15 -4.70
CA PRO A 449 -11.89 -1.34 -5.64
C PRO A 449 -10.96 -0.39 -4.88
N LEU A 450 -9.74 -0.20 -5.37
CA LEU A 450 -8.78 0.75 -4.81
C LEU A 450 -8.19 1.56 -5.98
N VAL A 451 -8.57 2.84 -6.10
CA VAL A 451 -7.96 3.77 -7.05
C VAL A 451 -6.75 4.39 -6.36
N LYS A 452 -5.54 4.09 -6.83
CA LYS A 452 -4.32 4.56 -6.17
C LYS A 452 -3.67 5.71 -6.94
N PRO A 453 -3.59 6.93 -6.38
CA PRO A 453 -2.81 8.00 -6.95
C PRO A 453 -1.31 7.79 -6.72
N THR A 454 -0.49 8.06 -7.74
CA THR A 454 0.97 8.07 -7.63
C THR A 454 1.55 9.26 -8.40
N PRO A 455 2.27 10.19 -7.74
CA PRO A 455 2.52 10.25 -6.29
C PRO A 455 1.27 10.66 -5.48
N ALA A 456 1.27 10.40 -4.17
CA ALA A 456 0.19 10.77 -3.25
C ALA A 456 0.19 12.25 -2.83
N SER A 457 1.21 13.00 -3.23
CA SER A 457 1.30 14.45 -3.02
C SER A 457 2.13 15.12 -4.10
N LEU A 458 1.84 16.39 -4.40
CA LEU A 458 2.67 17.24 -5.25
C LEU A 458 3.06 18.51 -4.50
N SER A 459 4.35 18.84 -4.55
CA SER A 459 4.87 20.13 -4.10
C SER A 459 5.39 20.93 -5.28
N PHE A 460 4.99 22.19 -5.38
CA PHE A 460 5.41 23.13 -6.41
C PHE A 460 6.48 24.07 -5.86
N SER A 461 7.49 24.34 -6.68
CA SER A 461 8.51 25.35 -6.38
C SER A 461 7.86 26.74 -6.24
N PRO A 462 8.54 27.72 -5.59
CA PRO A 462 8.03 29.08 -5.51
C PRO A 462 7.63 29.62 -6.89
N GLN A 463 6.37 30.03 -7.01
CA GLN A 463 5.76 30.49 -8.25
C GLN A 463 5.40 31.97 -8.13
N VAL A 464 5.74 32.76 -9.15
CA VAL A 464 5.42 34.19 -9.16
C VAL A 464 3.90 34.36 -9.22
N VAL A 465 3.35 35.24 -8.37
CA VAL A 465 1.92 35.53 -8.34
C VAL A 465 1.37 35.89 -9.72
N ALA A 466 0.17 35.41 -10.03
CA ALA A 466 -0.53 35.56 -11.31
C ALA A 466 0.16 34.88 -12.52
N THR A 467 1.11 33.97 -12.28
CA THR A 467 1.72 33.15 -13.34
C THR A 467 1.55 31.66 -13.03
N ALA A 468 1.27 30.86 -14.06
CA ALA A 468 1.12 29.42 -13.92
C ALA A 468 2.48 28.71 -13.83
N SER A 469 2.56 27.71 -12.97
CA SER A 469 3.69 26.78 -12.92
C SER A 469 3.74 25.88 -14.14
N ALA A 470 4.87 25.20 -14.34
CA ALA A 470 4.90 23.99 -15.16
C ALA A 470 3.92 22.94 -14.58
N SER A 471 3.31 22.15 -15.47
CA SER A 471 2.40 21.07 -15.07
C SER A 471 3.17 19.93 -14.41
N LYS A 472 2.59 19.34 -13.35
CA LYS A 472 3.06 18.09 -12.71
C LYS A 472 1.98 17.03 -12.83
N ALA A 473 2.37 15.80 -13.13
CA ALA A 473 1.45 14.69 -13.37
C ALA A 473 1.28 13.79 -12.14
N ILE A 474 0.06 13.28 -11.96
CA ILE A 474 -0.30 12.16 -11.07
C ILE A 474 -0.89 11.06 -11.94
N THR A 475 -0.50 9.82 -11.69
CA THR A 475 -1.14 8.65 -12.29
C THR A 475 -2.17 8.09 -11.33
N LEU A 476 -3.43 8.00 -11.74
CA LEU A 476 -4.47 7.24 -11.05
C LEU A 476 -4.51 5.84 -11.64
N LYS A 477 -4.30 4.81 -10.81
CA LYS A 477 -4.37 3.41 -11.22
C LYS A 477 -5.47 2.69 -10.47
N ASN A 478 -6.37 2.03 -11.20
CA ASN A 478 -7.30 1.08 -10.58
C ASN A 478 -6.54 -0.22 -10.32
N THR A 479 -6.24 -0.50 -9.05
CA THR A 479 -5.56 -1.74 -8.64
C THR A 479 -6.54 -2.87 -8.30
N GLY A 480 -7.85 -2.62 -8.38
CA GLY A 480 -8.89 -3.63 -8.18
C GLY A 480 -9.11 -4.53 -9.40
N VAL A 481 -10.00 -5.50 -9.22
CA VAL A 481 -10.37 -6.50 -10.24
C VAL A 481 -11.63 -6.14 -11.04
N SER A 482 -12.27 -5.02 -10.72
CA SER A 482 -13.48 -4.53 -11.37
C SER A 482 -13.35 -3.05 -11.74
N THR A 483 -14.12 -2.61 -12.74
CA THR A 483 -14.15 -1.21 -13.17
C THR A 483 -14.65 -0.30 -12.06
N VAL A 484 -13.97 0.82 -11.85
CA VAL A 484 -14.38 1.88 -10.92
C VAL A 484 -15.04 3.01 -11.69
N THR A 485 -16.14 3.55 -11.18
CA THR A 485 -16.77 4.76 -11.72
C THR A 485 -16.14 5.98 -11.07
N LEU A 486 -15.59 6.91 -11.87
CA LEU A 486 -15.03 8.17 -11.41
C LEU A 486 -16.13 9.23 -11.44
N ASN A 487 -16.64 9.59 -10.26
CA ASN A 487 -17.78 10.49 -10.10
C ASN A 487 -17.36 11.96 -10.27
N ALA A 488 -16.22 12.35 -9.70
CA ALA A 488 -15.70 13.70 -9.81
C ALA A 488 -14.18 13.74 -9.61
N LEU A 489 -13.52 14.63 -10.36
CA LEU A 489 -12.14 15.05 -10.12
C LEU A 489 -12.08 16.57 -10.00
N SER A 490 -11.76 17.08 -8.83
CA SER A 490 -11.69 18.52 -8.57
C SER A 490 -10.36 18.93 -7.94
N ALA A 491 -9.84 20.08 -8.37
CA ALA A 491 -8.74 20.76 -7.70
C ALA A 491 -9.29 21.89 -6.81
N SER A 492 -8.67 22.11 -5.65
CA SER A 492 -9.03 23.19 -4.75
C SER A 492 -7.98 24.31 -4.72
N GLY A 493 -8.34 25.45 -4.13
CA GLY A 493 -7.41 26.57 -3.92
C GLY A 493 -6.89 27.20 -5.21
N ASN A 494 -5.57 27.42 -5.27
CA ASN A 494 -4.88 28.02 -6.43
C ASN A 494 -4.38 26.96 -7.43
N PHE A 495 -4.92 25.75 -7.36
CA PHE A 495 -4.53 24.65 -8.23
C PHE A 495 -5.63 24.39 -9.27
N ALA A 496 -5.19 24.04 -10.48
CA ALA A 496 -6.08 23.62 -11.55
C ALA A 496 -5.61 22.27 -12.10
N GLN A 497 -6.56 21.44 -12.53
CA GLN A 497 -6.27 20.12 -13.09
C GLN A 497 -6.90 19.93 -14.46
N THR A 498 -6.16 19.26 -15.34
CA THR A 498 -6.71 18.58 -16.52
C THR A 498 -6.38 17.10 -16.40
N ASN A 499 -7.16 16.23 -17.04
CA ASN A 499 -6.90 14.80 -16.93
C ASN A 499 -7.32 14.04 -18.20
N THR A 500 -6.79 12.83 -18.34
CA THR A 500 -7.16 11.86 -19.35
C THR A 500 -8.11 10.79 -18.80
N CYS A 501 -8.65 11.00 -17.61
CA CYS A 501 -9.54 10.06 -16.96
C CYS A 501 -10.95 10.20 -17.56
N GLY A 502 -11.54 9.07 -17.98
CA GLY A 502 -12.95 9.02 -18.35
C GLY A 502 -13.87 9.02 -17.12
N SER A 503 -15.16 8.75 -17.32
CA SER A 503 -16.11 8.53 -16.21
C SER A 503 -15.92 7.18 -15.51
N SER A 504 -15.01 6.33 -16.01
CA SER A 504 -14.68 5.04 -15.39
C SER A 504 -13.24 4.66 -15.66
N LEU A 505 -12.67 3.84 -14.78
CA LEU A 505 -11.32 3.31 -14.88
C LEU A 505 -11.38 1.78 -14.75
N ALA A 506 -11.12 1.07 -15.85
CA ALA A 506 -11.16 -0.40 -15.89
C ALA A 506 -10.14 -1.04 -14.93
N ALA A 507 -10.36 -2.30 -14.56
CA ALA A 507 -9.45 -3.06 -13.72
C ALA A 507 -8.02 -3.06 -14.30
N GLY A 508 -7.02 -2.71 -13.48
CA GLY A 508 -5.62 -2.60 -13.89
C GLY A 508 -5.26 -1.37 -14.74
N ALA A 509 -6.25 -0.62 -15.24
CA ALA A 509 -6.02 0.54 -16.09
C ALA A 509 -5.49 1.74 -15.30
N SER A 510 -4.92 2.70 -16.01
CA SER A 510 -4.42 3.95 -15.43
C SER A 510 -4.79 5.15 -16.29
N CYS A 511 -4.96 6.31 -15.66
CA CYS A 511 -5.12 7.60 -16.33
C CYS A 511 -4.23 8.65 -15.64
N THR A 512 -4.05 9.81 -16.28
CA THR A 512 -3.16 10.86 -15.80
C THR A 512 -3.93 12.12 -15.47
N VAL A 513 -3.61 12.73 -14.33
CA VAL A 513 -4.09 14.03 -13.88
C VAL A 513 -2.91 15.00 -13.87
N ASN A 514 -2.98 16.04 -14.69
CA ASN A 514 -2.00 17.10 -14.82
C ASN A 514 -2.43 18.31 -13.97
N VAL A 515 -1.59 18.72 -13.04
CA VAL A 515 -1.88 19.78 -12.07
C VAL A 515 -0.95 20.97 -12.30
N THR A 516 -1.53 22.17 -12.28
CA THR A 516 -0.81 23.44 -12.35
C THR A 516 -1.13 24.30 -11.13
N PHE A 517 -0.19 25.14 -10.73
CA PHE A 517 -0.32 26.06 -9.60
C PHE A 517 -0.20 27.51 -10.07
N THR A 518 -1.23 28.31 -9.80
CA THR A 518 -1.28 29.75 -10.15
C THR A 518 -1.64 30.56 -8.90
N PRO A 519 -0.65 30.94 -8.07
CA PRO A 519 -0.91 31.67 -6.83
C PRO A 519 -1.43 33.07 -7.12
N VAL A 520 -2.39 33.53 -6.31
CA VAL A 520 -2.90 34.91 -6.36
C VAL A 520 -2.34 35.80 -5.26
N THR A 521 -1.77 35.21 -4.21
CA THR A 521 -1.08 35.90 -3.10
C THR A 521 0.30 35.32 -2.87
N SER A 522 1.18 36.05 -2.19
CA SER A 522 2.45 35.50 -1.70
C SER A 522 2.25 34.69 -0.42
N GLY A 523 3.16 33.74 -0.16
CA GLY A 523 3.11 32.85 1.01
C GLY A 523 2.76 31.41 0.67
N ALA A 524 2.74 30.55 1.69
CA ALA A 524 2.40 29.14 1.55
C ALA A 524 0.91 28.96 1.22
N ILE A 525 0.62 28.12 0.23
CA ILE A 525 -0.74 27.80 -0.23
C ILE A 525 -0.86 26.29 -0.30
N THR A 526 -1.93 25.76 0.31
CA THR A 526 -2.29 24.34 0.26
C THR A 526 -3.55 24.13 -0.56
N GLY A 527 -3.74 22.89 -1.00
CA GLY A 527 -4.94 22.43 -1.68
C GLY A 527 -4.91 20.91 -1.81
N ALA A 528 -5.86 20.36 -2.56
CA ALA A 528 -5.84 18.95 -2.92
C ALA A 528 -6.46 18.71 -4.29
N ILE A 529 -6.07 17.59 -4.93
CA ILE A 529 -6.95 16.93 -5.90
C ILE A 529 -7.83 15.97 -5.11
N THR A 530 -9.14 16.10 -5.29
CA THR A 530 -10.15 15.19 -4.75
C THR A 530 -10.65 14.30 -5.87
N VAL A 531 -10.50 12.99 -5.70
CA VAL A 531 -11.06 11.97 -6.59
C VAL A 531 -12.21 11.31 -5.85
N SER A 532 -13.44 11.61 -6.27
CA SER A 532 -14.64 10.92 -5.81
C SER A 532 -14.99 9.84 -6.82
N ASP A 533 -15.20 8.63 -6.35
CA ASP A 533 -15.42 7.45 -7.17
C ASP A 533 -16.30 6.43 -6.45
N SER A 534 -16.45 5.24 -7.03
CA SER A 534 -17.28 4.16 -6.45
C SER A 534 -16.51 3.20 -5.54
N SER A 535 -15.29 3.56 -5.11
CA SER A 535 -14.49 2.73 -4.19
C SER A 535 -14.85 2.98 -2.72
N PRO A 536 -14.72 1.98 -1.81
CA PRO A 536 -14.98 2.18 -0.39
C PRO A 536 -14.02 3.12 0.34
N ASP A 537 -12.81 3.34 -0.19
CA ASP A 537 -11.83 4.31 0.32
C ASP A 537 -11.99 5.71 -0.30
N SER A 538 -13.08 5.94 -1.04
CA SER A 538 -13.38 7.24 -1.63
C SER A 538 -13.78 8.28 -0.56
N PRO A 539 -13.36 9.55 -0.71
CA PRO A 539 -12.53 10.07 -1.79
C PRO A 539 -11.03 9.80 -1.58
N GLN A 540 -10.30 9.65 -2.68
CA GLN A 540 -8.84 9.75 -2.64
C GLN A 540 -8.41 11.22 -2.69
N VAL A 541 -7.53 11.58 -1.76
CA VAL A 541 -7.06 12.95 -1.58
C VAL A 541 -5.57 13.02 -1.87
N ILE A 542 -5.20 13.81 -2.88
CA ILE A 542 -3.81 14.06 -3.23
C ILE A 542 -3.42 15.44 -2.73
N ALA A 543 -2.54 15.51 -1.74
CA ALA A 543 -2.12 16.76 -1.14
C ALA A 543 -1.33 17.63 -2.12
N LEU A 544 -1.66 18.92 -2.19
CA LEU A 544 -0.98 19.91 -3.01
C LEU A 544 -0.39 21.01 -2.12
N THR A 545 0.88 21.32 -2.32
CA THR A 545 1.54 22.44 -1.65
C THR A 545 2.30 23.30 -2.65
N GLY A 546 2.30 24.61 -2.43
CA GLY A 546 3.06 25.56 -3.22
C GLY A 546 3.28 26.85 -2.45
N THR A 547 4.20 27.69 -2.93
CA THR A 547 4.46 29.00 -2.34
C THR A 547 4.32 30.06 -3.41
N GLY A 548 3.43 31.03 -3.20
CA GLY A 548 3.36 32.22 -4.02
C GLY A 548 4.50 33.19 -3.67
N GLN A 549 5.10 33.78 -4.70
CA GLN A 549 6.20 34.74 -4.55
C GLN A 549 5.87 36.04 -5.30
N THR A 550 6.19 37.20 -4.71
CA THR A 550 6.06 38.49 -5.41
C THR A 550 7.05 38.55 -6.59
N PRO A 551 6.76 39.32 -7.65
CA PRO A 551 7.69 39.47 -8.79
C PRO A 551 9.08 39.97 -8.36
N LEU A 552 9.13 40.83 -7.35
CA LEU A 552 10.34 41.34 -6.72
C LEU A 552 10.34 40.95 -5.23
N THR A 553 11.45 40.39 -4.73
CA THR A 553 11.70 40.22 -3.29
C THR A 553 12.72 41.26 -2.82
N ILE A 554 12.44 41.85 -1.66
CA ILE A 554 13.27 42.85 -0.99
C ILE A 554 13.74 42.28 0.35
N ALA A 555 15.06 42.27 0.61
CA ALA A 555 15.61 41.80 1.88
C ALA A 555 16.84 42.61 2.32
N PRO A 556 16.87 43.16 3.54
CA PRO A 556 15.78 43.22 4.52
C PRO A 556 14.69 44.25 4.11
N ALA A 557 13.46 44.07 4.60
CA ALA A 557 12.34 44.99 4.35
C ALA A 557 12.42 46.30 5.17
N THR A 558 13.31 46.35 6.17
CA THR A 558 13.49 47.52 7.04
C THR A 558 14.98 47.78 7.31
N LEU A 559 15.39 49.04 7.30
CA LEU A 559 16.73 49.48 7.72
C LEU A 559 16.63 50.51 8.84
N SER A 560 17.31 50.25 9.95
CA SER A 560 17.41 51.19 11.07
C SER A 560 18.82 51.74 11.21
N PHE A 561 18.98 53.05 11.31
CA PHE A 561 20.28 53.73 11.38
C PHE A 561 20.61 54.27 12.78
N GLY A 562 19.70 54.15 13.75
CA GLY A 562 19.90 54.66 15.11
C GLY A 562 19.98 56.18 15.17
N ALA A 563 20.71 56.71 16.17
CA ALA A 563 20.99 58.13 16.31
C ALA A 563 22.26 58.51 15.54
N VAL A 564 22.16 59.55 14.73
CA VAL A 564 23.26 60.13 13.95
C VAL A 564 23.32 61.62 14.22
N THR A 565 24.51 62.15 14.46
CA THR A 565 24.69 63.58 14.69
C THR A 565 24.23 64.39 13.48
N VAL A 566 23.47 65.47 13.70
CA VAL A 566 23.01 66.35 12.62
C VAL A 566 24.20 66.81 11.76
N GLY A 567 24.03 66.75 10.45
CA GLY A 567 25.07 67.09 9.47
C GLY A 567 26.04 65.95 9.11
N HIS A 568 26.07 64.84 9.84
CA HIS A 568 26.95 63.69 9.59
C HIS A 568 26.23 62.57 8.84
N THR A 569 26.98 61.82 8.02
CA THR A 569 26.46 60.67 7.26
C THR A 569 26.72 59.37 8.03
N SER A 570 25.70 58.53 8.15
CA SER A 570 25.82 57.18 8.73
C SER A 570 26.70 56.26 7.88
N PRO A 571 27.22 55.16 8.44
CA PRO A 571 27.65 54.01 7.64
C PRO A 571 26.52 53.55 6.71
N ALA A 572 26.89 53.07 5.53
CA ALA A 572 25.93 52.56 4.57
C ALA A 572 25.37 51.20 5.00
N LYS A 573 24.07 50.97 4.78
CA LYS A 573 23.42 49.66 4.92
C LYS A 573 22.87 49.22 3.58
N THR A 574 22.89 47.92 3.31
CA THR A 574 22.48 47.37 2.01
C THR A 574 21.11 46.71 2.09
N VAL A 575 20.38 46.79 0.98
CA VAL A 575 19.18 45.99 0.70
C VAL A 575 19.37 45.26 -0.62
N THR A 576 19.03 43.96 -0.63
CA THR A 576 19.12 43.12 -1.82
C THR A 576 17.75 43.02 -2.47
N LEU A 577 17.73 43.29 -3.78
CA LEU A 577 16.60 43.07 -4.67
C LEU A 577 16.81 41.74 -5.40
N THR A 578 15.78 40.90 -5.45
CA THR A 578 15.77 39.66 -6.24
C THR A 578 14.62 39.69 -7.22
N ASN A 579 14.90 39.65 -8.53
CA ASN A 579 13.87 39.50 -9.56
C ASN A 579 13.47 38.03 -9.65
N ASN A 580 12.26 37.70 -9.20
CA ASN A 580 11.77 36.33 -9.19
C ASN A 580 11.14 35.91 -10.51
N GLN A 581 11.04 36.80 -11.49
CA GLN A 581 10.45 36.50 -12.79
C GLN A 581 11.42 35.73 -13.69
N THR A 582 10.87 35.18 -14.77
CA THR A 582 11.62 34.59 -15.88
C THR A 582 12.00 35.61 -16.95
N LYS A 583 11.59 36.87 -16.77
CA LYS A 583 11.88 38.00 -17.66
C LYS A 583 12.65 39.08 -16.88
N THR A 584 13.40 39.91 -17.61
CA THR A 584 14.06 41.09 -17.06
C THR A 584 13.01 42.05 -16.48
N LEU A 585 13.29 42.59 -15.29
CA LEU A 585 12.48 43.61 -14.64
C LEU A 585 13.09 44.98 -14.91
N ASN A 586 12.27 45.93 -15.35
CA ASN A 586 12.66 47.34 -15.41
C ASN A 586 12.20 48.02 -14.13
N PHE A 587 13.10 48.73 -13.45
CA PHE A 587 12.78 49.36 -12.19
C PHE A 587 13.56 50.64 -11.96
N SER A 588 13.04 51.48 -11.08
CA SER A 588 13.69 52.65 -10.52
C SER A 588 13.57 52.61 -9.00
N PHE A 589 14.51 53.27 -8.32
CA PHE A 589 14.43 53.43 -6.88
C PHE A 589 14.80 54.84 -6.46
N SER A 590 14.16 55.32 -5.40
CA SER A 590 14.45 56.63 -4.80
C SER A 590 14.29 56.54 -3.27
N ALA A 591 15.10 57.30 -2.54
CA ALA A 591 14.95 57.45 -1.10
C ALA A 591 14.23 58.76 -0.79
N SER A 592 13.41 58.75 0.26
CA SER A 592 12.71 59.93 0.77
C SER A 592 13.41 60.48 2.02
N GLY A 593 13.26 61.78 2.24
CA GLY A 593 13.80 62.50 3.40
C GLY A 593 15.32 62.57 3.39
N ASN A 594 15.90 62.51 4.58
CA ASN A 594 17.34 62.62 4.80
C ASN A 594 18.13 61.33 4.48
N TYR A 595 17.59 60.49 3.58
CA TYR A 595 18.19 59.23 3.16
C TYR A 595 18.62 59.31 1.70
N THR A 596 19.73 58.67 1.38
CA THR A 596 20.22 58.54 0.00
C THR A 596 20.31 57.07 -0.35
N ALA A 597 19.76 56.69 -1.51
CA ALA A 597 19.86 55.34 -2.05
C ALA A 597 20.60 55.36 -3.39
N VAL A 598 21.62 54.50 -3.54
CA VAL A 598 22.41 54.34 -4.77
C VAL A 598 22.65 52.86 -5.06
N GLY A 599 22.92 52.51 -6.32
CA GLY A 599 23.39 51.17 -6.66
C GLY A 599 24.72 50.90 -5.96
N GLY A 600 24.78 49.86 -5.13
CA GLY A 600 25.99 49.54 -4.35
C GLY A 600 25.99 48.10 -3.84
N GLY A 601 27.15 47.59 -3.42
CA GLY A 601 27.35 46.16 -3.16
C GLY A 601 27.66 45.37 -4.44
N THR A 602 27.55 44.04 -4.40
CA THR A 602 27.99 43.15 -5.51
C THR A 602 26.90 42.14 -5.88
N PRO A 603 26.30 42.22 -7.08
CA PRO A 603 26.39 43.30 -8.06
C PRO A 603 25.51 44.52 -7.66
N PRO A 604 25.93 45.76 -7.99
CA PRO A 604 25.15 46.96 -7.69
C PRO A 604 23.91 47.05 -8.60
N CYS A 605 22.78 47.52 -8.05
CA CYS A 605 21.58 47.76 -8.84
C CYS A 605 21.77 48.94 -9.81
N SER A 606 21.32 48.75 -11.06
CA SER A 606 21.19 49.80 -12.07
C SER A 606 19.70 50.11 -12.31
N THR A 607 19.25 50.16 -13.56
CA THR A 607 17.85 50.38 -13.97
C THR A 607 17.13 49.11 -14.43
N THR A 608 17.87 48.00 -14.62
CA THR A 608 17.32 46.71 -15.03
C THR A 608 17.87 45.59 -14.17
N LEU A 609 17.05 44.56 -13.94
CA LEU A 609 17.45 43.37 -13.19
C LEU A 609 17.07 42.14 -14.00
N ALA A 610 18.09 41.41 -14.49
CA ALA A 610 17.89 40.21 -15.29
C ALA A 610 17.00 39.17 -14.58
N ALA A 611 16.38 38.29 -15.36
CA ALA A 611 15.57 37.20 -14.84
C ALA A 611 16.33 36.38 -13.78
N LYS A 612 15.69 36.10 -12.64
CA LYS A 612 16.26 35.35 -11.51
C LYS A 612 17.55 35.94 -10.89
N ALA A 613 17.96 37.14 -11.30
CA ALA A 613 19.15 37.80 -10.78
C ALA A 613 18.87 38.59 -9.49
N LYS A 614 19.96 38.93 -8.81
CA LYS A 614 19.96 39.77 -7.60
C LYS A 614 20.85 40.97 -7.81
N CYS A 615 20.50 42.09 -7.20
CA CYS A 615 21.37 43.26 -7.09
C CYS A 615 21.20 43.93 -5.73
N SER A 616 22.11 44.80 -5.35
CA SER A 616 22.03 45.53 -4.08
C SER A 616 21.92 47.05 -4.24
N ILE A 617 21.16 47.66 -3.34
CA ILE A 617 21.07 49.10 -3.13
C ILE A 617 21.76 49.41 -1.81
N SER A 618 22.62 50.43 -1.82
CA SER A 618 23.29 50.96 -0.63
C SER A 618 22.55 52.22 -0.17
N VAL A 619 22.23 52.27 1.12
CA VAL A 619 21.44 53.35 1.74
C VAL A 619 22.23 54.00 2.87
N THR A 620 22.31 55.33 2.86
CA THR A 620 22.91 56.14 3.94
C THR A 620 21.89 57.13 4.50
N PHE A 621 22.11 57.58 5.74
CA PHE A 621 21.26 58.54 6.44
C PHE A 621 22.09 59.74 6.89
N LYS A 622 21.65 60.96 6.57
CA LYS A 622 22.32 62.21 6.95
C LYS A 622 21.29 63.23 7.49
N PRO A 623 20.96 63.19 8.79
CA PRO A 623 19.93 64.04 9.36
C PRO A 623 20.29 65.53 9.29
N THR A 624 19.31 66.37 8.97
CA THR A 624 19.41 67.85 8.98
C THR A 624 18.79 68.48 10.23
N ALA A 625 17.94 67.76 10.96
CA ALA A 625 17.22 68.23 12.15
C ALA A 625 17.30 67.22 13.30
N ASN A 626 17.06 67.68 14.54
CA ASN A 626 16.86 66.77 15.68
C ASN A 626 15.52 66.01 15.58
N GLY A 627 15.50 64.79 16.13
CA GLY A 627 14.30 63.98 16.28
C GLY A 627 14.26 62.76 15.36
N SER A 628 13.16 62.01 15.44
CA SER A 628 12.96 60.80 14.64
C SER A 628 12.58 61.13 13.21
N ILE A 629 13.31 60.57 12.25
CA ILE A 629 13.13 60.78 10.81
C ILE A 629 12.90 59.41 10.17
N ASN A 630 11.65 59.12 9.83
CA ASN A 630 11.35 57.94 9.01
C ASN A 630 11.56 58.27 7.53
N GLY A 631 11.63 57.22 6.71
CA GLY A 631 11.67 57.32 5.28
C GLY A 631 11.33 55.99 4.65
N ALA A 632 11.42 55.95 3.33
CA ALA A 632 11.41 54.72 2.58
C ALA A 632 12.34 54.82 1.36
N VAL A 633 12.97 53.70 1.01
CA VAL A 633 13.40 53.49 -0.37
C VAL A 633 12.18 52.99 -1.13
N THR A 634 11.69 53.77 -2.07
CA THR A 634 10.59 53.39 -2.98
C THR A 634 11.18 52.73 -4.20
N ILE A 635 10.74 51.51 -4.52
CA ILE A 635 11.11 50.77 -5.71
C ILE A 635 9.87 50.68 -6.61
N SER A 636 9.93 51.34 -7.77
CA SER A 636 8.89 51.28 -8.80
C SER A 636 9.35 50.37 -9.92
N HIS A 637 8.50 49.46 -10.37
CA HIS A 637 8.84 48.50 -11.42
C HIS A 637 7.66 48.19 -12.35
N ASP A 638 7.93 47.51 -13.46
CA ASP A 638 6.97 47.18 -14.52
C ASP A 638 6.13 45.90 -14.28
N ALA A 639 6.30 45.24 -13.13
CA ALA A 639 5.45 44.12 -12.69
C ALA A 639 4.30 44.55 -11.73
N VAL A 640 3.39 43.62 -11.42
CA VAL A 640 2.31 43.81 -10.41
C VAL A 640 2.86 44.05 -9.00
N PHE A 641 2.06 44.71 -8.14
CA PHE A 641 2.43 45.11 -6.76
C PHE A 641 3.51 46.20 -6.68
N THR A 642 3.49 47.13 -7.63
CA THR A 642 4.34 48.33 -7.67
C THR A 642 3.58 49.55 -7.11
N PRO A 643 4.24 50.50 -6.40
CA PRO A 643 5.62 50.43 -5.92
C PRO A 643 5.76 49.56 -4.66
N GLN A 644 6.97 49.06 -4.36
CA GLN A 644 7.32 48.42 -3.09
C GLN A 644 8.27 49.31 -2.28
N GLU A 645 8.30 49.17 -0.95
CA GLU A 645 9.08 50.05 -0.08
C GLU A 645 9.96 49.29 0.92
N VAL A 646 11.16 49.81 1.13
CA VAL A 646 12.02 49.47 2.28
C VAL A 646 11.78 50.53 3.35
N ALA A 647 11.27 50.15 4.52
CA ALA A 647 11.06 51.11 5.59
C ALA A 647 12.41 51.56 6.18
N LEU A 648 12.61 52.88 6.30
CA LEU A 648 13.81 53.48 6.88
C LEU A 648 13.48 54.17 8.19
N THR A 649 14.31 53.96 9.22
CA THR A 649 14.17 54.64 10.51
C THR A 649 15.52 55.14 11.02
N GLY A 650 15.55 56.35 11.57
CA GLY A 650 16.75 56.99 12.11
C GLY A 650 16.37 58.20 12.95
N SER A 651 17.35 58.78 13.65
CA SER A 651 17.14 60.01 14.42
C SER A 651 18.36 60.92 14.35
N GLY A 652 18.10 62.24 14.28
CA GLY A 652 19.12 63.27 14.40
C GLY A 652 19.31 63.73 15.84
N SER A 653 20.56 63.97 16.24
CA SER A 653 20.91 64.57 17.55
C SER A 653 21.95 65.69 17.43
N GLY A 654 21.93 66.64 18.36
CA GLY A 654 22.95 67.70 18.48
C GLY A 654 22.83 68.87 17.50
N GLY A 655 21.72 68.99 16.74
CA GLY A 655 21.44 70.10 15.83
C GLY A 655 20.29 71.02 16.28
N ALA A 656 19.81 71.86 15.35
CA ALA A 656 18.67 72.74 15.59
C ALA A 656 17.33 71.97 15.64
N SER A 657 16.35 72.52 16.36
CA SER A 657 14.98 72.00 16.36
C SER A 657 14.30 72.23 15.02
N SER A 658 13.38 71.33 14.63
CA SER A 658 12.52 71.54 13.46
C SER A 658 11.74 72.85 13.57
N PRO A 659 11.73 73.71 12.54
CA PRO A 659 10.93 74.94 12.49
C PRO A 659 9.44 74.67 12.22
N LEU A 660 9.08 73.45 11.81
CA LEU A 660 7.69 73.02 11.59
C LEU A 660 7.25 71.98 12.63
N THR A 661 5.99 72.06 13.03
CA THR A 661 5.31 71.01 13.82
C THR A 661 4.09 70.50 13.07
N PHE A 662 3.81 69.20 13.20
CA PHE A 662 2.70 68.52 12.53
C PHE A 662 1.63 68.14 13.54
N THR A 663 0.36 68.34 13.20
CA THR A 663 -0.78 67.87 13.97
C THR A 663 -1.68 67.01 13.06
N PRO A 664 -1.74 65.69 13.27
CA PRO A 664 -0.99 64.91 14.27
C PRO A 664 0.53 64.84 13.98
N ALA A 665 1.34 64.57 15.01
CA ALA A 665 2.81 64.50 14.89
C ALA A 665 3.31 63.32 14.03
N THR A 666 2.52 62.25 13.98
CA THR A 666 2.68 61.10 13.08
C THR A 666 1.33 60.78 12.48
N LEU A 667 1.29 60.39 11.21
CA LEU A 667 0.04 60.04 10.54
C LEU A 667 -0.03 58.53 10.27
N THR A 668 -0.97 57.86 10.95
CA THR A 668 -1.23 56.42 10.73
C THR A 668 -2.57 56.23 10.04
N PHE A 669 -2.60 55.48 8.94
CA PHE A 669 -3.84 55.10 8.27
C PHE A 669 -4.39 53.81 8.88
N PRO A 670 -5.72 53.70 9.08
CA PRO A 670 -6.36 52.43 9.41
C PRO A 670 -6.22 51.45 8.23
N SER A 671 -6.71 50.21 8.41
CA SER A 671 -6.67 49.18 7.38
C SER A 671 -7.28 49.65 6.05
N GLN A 672 -6.43 49.75 5.03
CA GLN A 672 -6.80 50.16 3.68
C GLN A 672 -6.74 48.97 2.73
N VAL A 673 -7.72 48.81 1.85
CA VAL A 673 -7.72 47.72 0.87
C VAL A 673 -6.67 47.99 -0.20
N VAL A 674 -5.87 46.98 -0.54
CA VAL A 674 -4.87 47.04 -1.63
C VAL A 674 -5.52 47.58 -2.91
N GLY A 675 -4.87 48.57 -3.53
CA GLY A 675 -5.31 49.25 -4.76
C GLY A 675 -6.32 50.39 -4.56
N THR A 676 -6.73 50.68 -3.32
CA THR A 676 -7.69 51.77 -3.03
C THR A 676 -7.07 52.86 -2.16
N GLY A 677 -7.43 54.12 -2.40
CA GLY A 677 -6.88 55.27 -1.69
C GLY A 677 -7.76 55.76 -0.54
N ALA A 678 -7.14 56.18 0.56
CA ALA A 678 -7.78 56.98 1.60
C ALA A 678 -6.93 58.19 1.97
N SER A 679 -7.58 59.33 2.22
CA SER A 679 -6.92 60.59 2.54
C SER A 679 -7.15 61.03 3.98
N ARG A 680 -6.14 61.64 4.59
CA ARG A 680 -6.24 62.30 5.90
C ARG A 680 -5.51 63.65 5.86
N ASN A 681 -6.08 64.63 6.54
CA ASN A 681 -5.50 65.97 6.64
C ASN A 681 -4.48 66.07 7.78
N VAL A 682 -3.46 66.89 7.58
CA VAL A 682 -2.44 67.25 8.56
C VAL A 682 -2.29 68.77 8.59
N THR A 683 -2.35 69.34 9.79
CA THR A 683 -2.05 70.74 10.02
C THR A 683 -0.55 70.91 10.24
N VAL A 684 0.07 71.80 9.47
CA VAL A 684 1.48 72.17 9.57
C VAL A 684 1.55 73.56 10.19
N LYS A 685 2.26 73.69 11.31
CA LYS A 685 2.45 74.97 12.02
C LYS A 685 3.91 75.39 11.96
N ASN A 686 4.15 76.63 11.54
CA ASN A 686 5.46 77.26 11.66
C ASN A 686 5.65 77.75 13.10
N VAL A 687 6.58 77.12 13.82
CA VAL A 687 6.92 77.47 15.21
C VAL A 687 8.19 78.32 15.31
N SER A 688 8.81 78.64 14.18
CA SER A 688 9.95 79.54 14.11
C SER A 688 9.51 81.01 14.18
N THR A 689 10.46 81.88 14.45
CA THR A 689 10.27 83.34 14.45
C THR A 689 10.31 83.94 13.05
N ALA A 690 10.74 83.19 12.04
CA ALA A 690 10.83 83.62 10.66
C ALA A 690 9.65 83.10 9.83
N SER A 691 9.29 83.81 8.76
CA SER A 691 8.36 83.27 7.76
C SER A 691 9.08 82.25 6.88
N LEU A 692 8.39 81.16 6.54
CA LEU A 692 8.94 80.07 5.72
C LEU A 692 8.14 79.96 4.43
N THR A 693 8.78 79.70 3.29
CA THR A 693 8.08 79.38 2.05
C THR A 693 8.15 77.89 1.80
N ILE A 694 7.01 77.19 1.83
CA ILE A 694 6.92 75.77 1.49
C ILE A 694 6.97 75.64 -0.04
N SER A 695 8.01 75.01 -0.56
CA SER A 695 8.26 74.85 -1.99
C SER A 695 7.78 73.50 -2.54
N SER A 696 7.81 72.43 -1.74
CA SER A 696 7.33 71.12 -2.17
C SER A 696 6.84 70.25 -1.03
N LEU A 697 5.92 69.34 -1.37
CA LEU A 697 5.49 68.22 -0.53
C LEU A 697 5.78 66.93 -1.30
N THR A 698 6.74 66.14 -0.84
CA THR A 698 7.15 64.91 -1.52
C THR A 698 6.92 63.71 -0.61
N ALA A 699 5.95 62.88 -0.97
CA ALA A 699 5.63 61.66 -0.25
C ALA A 699 6.37 60.44 -0.85
N SER A 700 6.67 59.45 -0.01
CA SER A 700 7.30 58.20 -0.46
C SER A 700 6.27 57.21 -1.01
N GLY A 701 6.63 56.50 -2.09
CA GLY A 701 5.96 55.28 -2.57
C GLY A 701 4.45 55.28 -2.56
N ASN A 702 3.85 54.48 -1.67
CA ASN A 702 2.39 54.27 -1.59
C ASN A 702 1.64 55.46 -0.96
N TYR A 703 2.32 56.59 -0.73
CA TYR A 703 1.75 57.82 -0.22
C TYR A 703 1.83 58.95 -1.26
N ALA A 704 0.82 59.81 -1.27
CA ALA A 704 0.82 61.08 -1.98
C ALA A 704 0.50 62.21 -1.00
N ALA A 705 1.09 63.40 -1.18
CA ALA A 705 0.81 64.56 -0.34
C ALA A 705 0.60 65.81 -1.19
N VAL A 706 -0.46 66.56 -0.90
CA VAL A 706 -0.81 67.81 -1.60
C VAL A 706 -1.29 68.86 -0.61
N GLY A 707 -1.06 70.15 -0.90
CA GLY A 707 -1.67 71.24 -0.15
C GLY A 707 -3.20 71.15 -0.22
N SER A 708 -3.90 71.41 0.88
CA SER A 708 -5.36 71.23 0.94
C SER A 708 -6.05 72.25 1.86
N GLY A 709 -7.39 72.29 1.80
CA GLY A 709 -8.20 73.19 2.62
C GLY A 709 -8.08 74.66 2.20
N ALA A 710 -8.57 75.57 3.05
CA ALA A 710 -8.59 77.01 2.77
C ALA A 710 -7.20 77.66 2.81
N LYS A 711 -6.24 77.06 3.52
CA LYS A 711 -4.84 77.49 3.61
C LYS A 711 -3.93 76.32 3.23
N PRO A 712 -3.77 76.03 1.93
CA PRO A 712 -2.95 74.91 1.47
C PRO A 712 -1.46 75.13 1.77
N CYS A 713 -0.74 74.06 2.11
CA CYS A 713 0.71 74.09 2.27
C CYS A 713 1.44 74.07 0.91
N ASN A 714 1.47 75.22 0.21
CA ASN A 714 2.15 75.38 -1.07
C ASN A 714 2.64 76.81 -1.33
N GLY A 715 3.12 77.49 -0.27
CA GLY A 715 3.58 78.87 -0.37
C GLY A 715 4.05 79.42 0.97
N LEU A 716 3.93 80.74 1.14
CA LEU A 716 4.36 81.45 2.34
C LEU A 716 3.55 81.02 3.58
N LEU A 717 4.27 80.65 4.63
CA LEU A 717 3.76 80.32 5.95
C LEU A 717 4.41 81.24 6.99
N ALA A 718 3.69 82.28 7.39
CA ALA A 718 4.16 83.26 8.36
C ALA A 718 4.50 82.62 9.72
N ALA A 719 5.35 83.29 10.51
CA ALA A 719 5.68 82.87 11.87
C ALA A 719 4.41 82.66 12.71
N GLY A 720 4.31 81.52 13.39
CA GLY A 720 3.14 81.13 14.20
C GLY A 720 1.91 80.66 13.41
N ALA A 721 1.88 80.84 12.08
CA ALA A 721 0.73 80.49 11.25
C ALA A 721 0.66 78.98 10.95
N THR A 722 -0.51 78.55 10.45
CA THR A 722 -0.79 77.17 10.07
C THR A 722 -1.26 77.05 8.62
N CYS A 723 -0.83 76.00 7.93
CA CYS A 723 -1.41 75.54 6.67
C CYS A 723 -1.86 74.07 6.80
N THR A 724 -2.59 73.56 5.81
CA THR A 724 -3.06 72.17 5.77
C THR A 724 -2.57 71.45 4.53
N MET A 725 -2.19 70.19 4.70
CA MET A 725 -1.92 69.25 3.62
C MET A 725 -2.78 68.00 3.78
N SER A 726 -3.14 67.39 2.65
CA SER A 726 -3.84 66.10 2.60
C SER A 726 -2.84 65.05 2.18
N VAL A 727 -2.75 63.98 2.96
CA VAL A 727 -1.93 62.80 2.65
C VAL A 727 -2.87 61.67 2.25
N THR A 728 -2.61 61.01 1.12
CA THR A 728 -3.36 59.86 0.62
C THR A 728 -2.50 58.62 0.71
N PHE A 729 -3.04 57.52 1.24
CA PHE A 729 -2.41 56.21 1.27
C PHE A 729 -3.13 55.27 0.31
N THR A 730 -2.41 54.75 -0.69
CA THR A 730 -2.91 53.82 -1.70
C THR A 730 -1.96 52.62 -1.78
N PRO A 731 -2.14 51.58 -0.95
CA PRO A 731 -1.20 50.46 -0.87
C PRO A 731 -1.24 49.53 -2.09
N SER A 732 -0.06 49.11 -2.56
CA SER A 732 0.13 48.14 -3.65
C SER A 732 0.22 46.68 -3.20
N LEU A 733 0.53 46.44 -1.92
CA LEU A 733 0.76 45.12 -1.34
C LEU A 733 0.20 45.07 0.09
N ASN A 734 -0.21 43.88 0.56
CA ASN A 734 -0.70 43.69 1.91
C ASN A 734 0.42 43.84 2.97
N GLY A 735 0.06 44.20 4.20
CA GLY A 735 1.00 44.37 5.31
C GLY A 735 1.17 45.83 5.75
N THR A 736 2.13 46.08 6.64
CA THR A 736 2.39 47.43 7.17
C THR A 736 3.41 48.15 6.29
N ILE A 737 3.01 49.31 5.77
CA ILE A 737 3.85 50.15 4.94
C ILE A 737 4.21 51.39 5.73
N LYS A 738 5.51 51.69 5.85
CA LYS A 738 6.02 52.92 6.49
C LYS A 738 6.62 53.82 5.42
N GLY A 739 6.51 55.12 5.63
CA GLY A 739 7.03 56.11 4.70
C GLY A 739 7.24 57.47 5.35
N ALA A 740 7.42 58.47 4.50
CA ALA A 740 7.59 59.86 4.90
C ALA A 740 6.90 60.81 3.93
N VAL A 741 6.46 61.96 4.45
CA VAL A 741 6.18 63.16 3.65
C VAL A 741 7.25 64.19 3.97
N VAL A 742 8.04 64.54 2.97
CA VAL A 742 9.10 65.55 3.05
C VAL A 742 8.53 66.90 2.66
N VAL A 743 8.60 67.85 3.58
CA VAL A 743 8.24 69.25 3.36
C VAL A 743 9.54 70.02 3.12
N THR A 744 9.69 70.55 1.91
CA THR A 744 10.81 71.44 1.57
C THR A 744 10.39 72.87 1.83
N ASP A 745 11.21 73.61 2.57
CA ASP A 745 10.98 75.01 2.89
C ASP A 745 12.29 75.82 2.87
N THR A 746 12.20 77.12 3.18
CA THR A 746 13.32 78.07 3.15
C THR A 746 14.18 78.11 4.41
N ALA A 747 13.93 77.25 5.41
CA ALA A 747 14.73 77.21 6.63
C ALA A 747 16.16 76.70 6.36
N PRO A 748 17.15 77.09 7.20
CA PRO A 748 18.52 76.55 7.13
C PRO A 748 18.58 75.03 7.27
N VAL A 749 17.62 74.46 8.01
CA VAL A 749 17.33 73.03 8.06
C VAL A 749 16.30 72.75 6.97
N ASN A 750 16.74 72.51 5.74
CA ASN A 750 15.83 72.16 4.65
C ASN A 750 15.49 70.66 4.71
N GLN A 751 14.21 70.31 4.50
CA GLN A 751 13.58 68.98 4.65
C GLN A 751 13.06 68.64 6.05
N GLN A 752 11.83 69.08 6.33
CA GLN A 752 11.06 68.60 7.49
C GLN A 752 10.32 67.33 7.12
N VAL A 753 10.27 66.36 8.03
CA VAL A 753 9.70 65.04 7.75
C VAL A 753 8.50 64.77 8.64
N LEU A 754 7.34 64.51 8.02
CA LEU A 754 6.22 63.87 8.67
C LEU A 754 6.32 62.36 8.49
N ASN A 755 6.34 61.64 9.61
CA ASN A 755 6.33 60.19 9.61
C ASN A 755 4.92 59.67 9.28
N VAL A 756 4.82 58.80 8.27
CA VAL A 756 3.56 58.17 7.86
C VAL A 756 3.63 56.65 7.94
N SER A 757 2.51 56.02 8.28
CA SER A 757 2.37 54.56 8.32
C SER A 757 0.95 54.15 7.96
N GLY A 758 0.77 52.95 7.43
CA GLY A 758 -0.54 52.42 7.06
C GLY A 758 -0.51 50.91 7.00
N THR A 759 -1.65 50.29 7.31
CA THR A 759 -1.82 48.84 7.17
C THR A 759 -2.66 48.56 5.94
N ALA A 760 -2.13 47.74 5.04
CA ALA A 760 -2.82 47.27 3.86
C ALA A 760 -3.43 45.89 4.12
N VAL A 761 -4.69 45.71 3.74
CA VAL A 761 -5.43 44.45 3.83
C VAL A 761 -5.90 43.99 2.47
N LEU A 762 -6.03 42.68 2.28
CA LEU A 762 -6.64 42.13 1.08
C LEU A 762 -8.15 42.46 1.03
N PRO A 763 -8.76 42.52 -0.17
CA PRO A 763 -10.20 42.78 -0.32
C PRO A 763 -11.08 41.83 0.49
N VAL A 764 -10.66 40.58 0.61
CA VAL A 764 -11.29 39.54 1.42
C VAL A 764 -10.24 38.93 2.35
N SER A 765 -10.59 38.71 3.61
CA SER A 765 -9.71 38.08 4.60
C SER A 765 -10.43 37.00 5.39
N LEU A 766 -9.73 35.91 5.70
CA LEU A 766 -10.24 34.80 6.49
C LEU A 766 -9.51 34.72 7.83
N SER A 767 -10.23 34.38 8.90
CA SER A 767 -9.66 34.18 10.23
C SER A 767 -10.34 32.99 10.94
N PRO A 768 -9.59 31.96 11.37
CA PRO A 768 -8.15 31.76 11.16
C PRO A 768 -7.81 31.45 9.69
N THR A 769 -6.53 31.58 9.31
CA THR A 769 -6.03 31.27 7.94
C THR A 769 -5.62 29.80 7.77
N SER A 770 -5.59 29.04 8.87
CA SER A 770 -5.30 27.61 8.87
C SER A 770 -6.11 26.91 9.98
N LEU A 771 -6.52 25.68 9.72
CA LEU A 771 -7.20 24.81 10.67
C LEU A 771 -6.44 23.50 10.80
N THR A 772 -6.22 23.08 12.05
CA THR A 772 -5.67 21.77 12.37
C THR A 772 -6.72 20.99 13.15
N PHE A 773 -7.03 19.78 12.68
CA PHE A 773 -7.95 18.86 13.33
C PHE A 773 -7.16 17.82 14.13
N ALA A 774 -7.69 17.44 15.29
CA ALA A 774 -7.14 16.34 16.05
C ALA A 774 -7.29 15.01 15.28
N ALA A 775 -6.61 13.96 15.75
CA ALA A 775 -6.76 12.64 15.16
C ALA A 775 -8.21 12.17 15.27
N GLN A 776 -8.76 11.71 14.14
CA GLN A 776 -10.17 11.37 13.99
C GLN A 776 -10.30 9.96 13.43
N THR A 777 -11.20 9.15 13.99
CA THR A 777 -11.44 7.79 13.51
C THR A 777 -11.95 7.81 12.07
N VAL A 778 -11.38 6.96 11.20
CA VAL A 778 -11.81 6.85 9.79
C VAL A 778 -13.32 6.65 9.68
N GLY A 779 -13.97 7.43 8.80
CA GLY A 779 -15.41 7.41 8.57
C GLY A 779 -16.26 8.19 9.60
N THR A 780 -15.65 8.83 10.61
CA THR A 780 -16.36 9.63 11.61
C THR A 780 -16.05 11.11 11.48
N ALA A 781 -17.07 11.96 11.58
CA ALA A 781 -16.91 13.41 11.45
C ALA A 781 -16.38 14.03 12.75
N SER A 782 -15.40 14.92 12.61
CA SER A 782 -14.92 15.76 13.70
C SER A 782 -15.90 16.89 14.04
N ALA A 783 -15.70 17.51 15.20
CA ALA A 783 -16.38 18.76 15.53
C ALA A 783 -16.00 19.87 14.53
N SER A 784 -16.98 20.61 14.07
CA SER A 784 -16.75 21.71 13.13
C SER A 784 -15.97 22.87 13.76
N GLN A 785 -14.98 23.38 13.05
CA GLN A 785 -14.27 24.60 13.39
C GLN A 785 -14.82 25.78 12.58
N THR A 786 -14.91 26.97 13.18
CA THR A 786 -15.51 28.15 12.55
C THR A 786 -14.43 29.04 11.93
N VAL A 787 -14.68 29.54 10.72
CA VAL A 787 -13.88 30.55 10.03
C VAL A 787 -14.74 31.79 9.80
N THR A 788 -14.20 32.96 10.13
CA THR A 788 -14.79 34.26 9.81
C THR A 788 -14.24 34.74 8.46
N LEU A 789 -15.14 35.05 7.54
CA LEU A 789 -14.87 35.77 6.31
C LEU A 789 -15.24 37.24 6.49
N THR A 790 -14.30 38.14 6.19
CA THR A 790 -14.52 39.59 6.25
C THR A 790 -14.38 40.18 4.85
N ASN A 791 -15.39 40.94 4.43
CA ASN A 791 -15.34 41.78 3.23
C ASN A 791 -14.74 43.14 3.61
N ASN A 792 -13.48 43.39 3.27
CA ASN A 792 -12.81 44.64 3.58
C ASN A 792 -13.16 45.77 2.60
N GLN A 793 -13.93 45.51 1.54
CA GLN A 793 -14.25 46.49 0.50
C GLN A 793 -15.33 47.47 0.97
N SER A 794 -15.44 48.61 0.27
CA SER A 794 -16.55 49.55 0.40
C SER A 794 -17.79 49.14 -0.41
N THR A 795 -17.72 48.03 -1.13
CA THR A 795 -18.80 47.46 -1.94
C THR A 795 -19.15 46.06 -1.44
N THR A 796 -20.36 45.59 -1.80
CA THR A 796 -20.81 44.23 -1.47
C THR A 796 -19.96 43.18 -2.19
N LEU A 797 -19.57 42.14 -1.46
CA LEU A 797 -18.89 40.95 -1.99
C LEU A 797 -19.94 39.92 -2.40
N THR A 798 -19.75 39.28 -3.57
CA THR A 798 -20.55 38.13 -4.00
C THR A 798 -19.72 36.86 -3.85
N ILE A 799 -20.23 35.91 -3.07
CA ILE A 799 -19.65 34.57 -2.87
C ILE A 799 -20.28 33.63 -3.90
N THR A 800 -19.45 32.98 -4.71
CA THR A 800 -19.90 32.00 -5.71
C THR A 800 -19.84 30.57 -5.19
N ALA A 801 -18.88 30.25 -4.32
CA ALA A 801 -18.77 28.93 -3.72
C ALA A 801 -17.97 28.96 -2.41
N ILE A 802 -18.35 28.10 -1.47
CA ILE A 802 -17.53 27.71 -0.31
C ILE A 802 -17.42 26.19 -0.38
N THR A 803 -16.21 25.68 -0.59
CA THR A 803 -15.97 24.24 -0.79
C THR A 803 -14.77 23.76 0.00
N GLY A 804 -14.90 22.58 0.61
CA GLY A 804 -13.77 21.88 1.19
C GLY A 804 -13.19 20.88 0.18
N SER A 805 -11.90 20.60 0.28
CA SER A 805 -11.24 19.59 -0.55
C SER A 805 -11.18 18.25 0.16
N GLY A 806 -11.34 17.14 -0.55
CA GLY A 806 -11.17 15.80 0.01
C GLY A 806 -12.10 15.54 1.18
N ASP A 807 -11.49 15.15 2.29
CA ASP A 807 -12.17 14.78 3.54
C ASP A 807 -12.65 15.99 4.38
N TYR A 808 -12.44 17.21 3.86
CA TYR A 808 -12.91 18.43 4.48
C TYR A 808 -14.23 18.88 3.86
N THR A 809 -15.23 19.12 4.71
CA THR A 809 -16.49 19.74 4.29
C THR A 809 -16.52 21.18 4.78
N ALA A 810 -16.68 22.13 3.87
CA ALA A 810 -16.83 23.56 4.21
C ALA A 810 -18.22 24.04 3.79
N VAL A 811 -19.01 24.54 4.74
CA VAL A 811 -20.38 24.99 4.51
C VAL A 811 -20.68 26.26 5.31
N PRO A 812 -21.59 27.13 4.85
CA PRO A 812 -22.12 28.20 5.69
C PRO A 812 -22.59 27.69 7.06
N GLY A 813 -22.17 28.35 8.14
CA GLY A 813 -22.43 27.89 9.50
C GLY A 813 -21.86 28.85 10.56
N GLY A 814 -22.05 28.52 11.83
CA GLY A 814 -21.63 29.37 12.95
C GLY A 814 -22.68 30.44 13.33
N LEU A 815 -22.24 31.48 14.05
CA LEU A 815 -23.14 32.51 14.60
C LEU A 815 -23.76 33.42 13.54
N SER A 816 -23.06 33.66 12.42
CA SER A 816 -23.55 34.51 11.33
C SER A 816 -23.23 33.88 9.97
N PRO A 817 -23.92 32.80 9.58
CA PRO A 817 -23.60 32.02 8.39
C PRO A 817 -23.52 32.86 7.10
N CYS A 818 -22.53 32.58 6.25
CA CYS A 818 -22.38 33.24 4.96
C CYS A 818 -23.53 32.93 4.00
N GLY A 819 -24.17 33.97 3.49
CA GLY A 819 -25.07 33.87 2.33
C GLY A 819 -24.30 33.92 1.00
N THR A 820 -25.00 34.22 -0.09
CA THR A 820 -24.38 34.48 -1.41
C THR A 820 -23.71 35.85 -1.50
N THR A 821 -23.93 36.73 -0.52
CA THR A 821 -23.32 38.06 -0.47
C THR A 821 -22.89 38.42 0.94
N VAL A 822 -21.90 39.32 1.04
CA VAL A 822 -21.45 39.94 2.29
C VAL A 822 -21.41 41.44 2.08
N ALA A 823 -22.12 42.17 2.93
CA ALA A 823 -22.20 43.62 2.85
C ALA A 823 -20.81 44.28 2.86
N ALA A 824 -20.72 45.50 2.33
CA ALA A 824 -19.52 46.32 2.44
C ALA A 824 -19.07 46.43 3.90
N LYS A 825 -17.78 46.20 4.17
CA LYS A 825 -17.18 46.17 5.53
C LYS A 825 -17.83 45.17 6.50
N GLY A 826 -18.68 44.27 6.01
CA GLY A 826 -19.33 43.24 6.79
C GLY A 826 -18.51 41.95 6.92
N SER A 827 -18.99 41.04 7.75
CA SER A 827 -18.42 39.71 7.92
C SER A 827 -19.51 38.64 8.01
N CYS A 828 -19.13 37.40 7.76
CA CYS A 828 -19.95 36.21 7.95
C CYS A 828 -19.06 35.04 8.36
N THR A 829 -19.67 33.92 8.74
CA THR A 829 -18.96 32.71 9.17
C THR A 829 -19.31 31.51 8.29
N PHE A 830 -18.35 30.62 8.12
CA PHE A 830 -18.57 29.27 7.61
C PHE A 830 -17.84 28.28 8.50
N THR A 831 -18.24 27.03 8.46
CA THR A 831 -17.68 25.97 9.30
C THR A 831 -17.00 24.93 8.44
N VAL A 832 -15.90 24.38 8.96
CA VAL A 832 -15.18 23.28 8.34
C VAL A 832 -15.16 22.08 9.28
N SER A 833 -15.56 20.91 8.80
CA SER A 833 -15.42 19.63 9.49
C SER A 833 -14.49 18.70 8.71
N PHE A 834 -13.97 17.67 9.38
CA PHE A 834 -13.05 16.69 8.83
C PHE A 834 -13.57 15.28 9.08
N THR A 835 -13.74 14.49 8.02
CA THR A 835 -14.17 13.08 8.08
C THR A 835 -13.19 12.23 7.27
N PRO A 836 -12.12 11.68 7.90
CA PRO A 836 -11.06 11.00 7.16
C PRO A 836 -11.58 9.75 6.43
N SER A 837 -11.20 9.58 5.16
CA SER A 837 -11.45 8.38 4.36
C SER A 837 -10.36 7.31 4.53
N ALA A 838 -9.18 7.72 5.04
CA ALA A 838 -8.03 6.85 5.25
C ALA A 838 -7.22 7.25 6.50
N VAL A 839 -6.38 6.32 6.97
CA VAL A 839 -5.42 6.55 8.06
C VAL A 839 -4.25 7.41 7.58
N GLY A 840 -3.75 8.28 8.45
CA GLY A 840 -2.59 9.14 8.21
C GLY A 840 -2.94 10.62 8.05
N THR A 841 -1.93 11.43 7.76
CA THR A 841 -2.08 12.89 7.63
C THR A 841 -2.71 13.26 6.30
N ILE A 842 -3.85 13.96 6.34
CA ILE A 842 -4.58 14.46 5.19
C ILE A 842 -4.47 15.98 5.14
N VAL A 843 -3.91 16.52 4.06
CA VAL A 843 -3.76 17.96 3.83
C VAL A 843 -4.74 18.39 2.75
N GLY A 844 -5.39 19.53 2.96
CA GLY A 844 -6.34 20.09 2.02
C GLY A 844 -6.49 21.61 2.16
N ALA A 845 -7.65 22.08 1.74
CA ALA A 845 -8.04 23.48 1.84
C ALA A 845 -9.57 23.65 1.89
N ALA A 846 -10.03 24.67 2.60
CA ALA A 846 -11.34 25.27 2.36
C ALA A 846 -11.16 26.48 1.42
N THR A 847 -11.84 26.44 0.28
CA THR A 847 -11.75 27.44 -0.79
C THR A 847 -13.01 28.30 -0.81
N VAL A 848 -12.85 29.61 -0.74
CA VAL A 848 -13.93 30.57 -0.94
C VAL A 848 -13.73 31.30 -2.27
N SER A 849 -14.64 31.05 -3.19
CA SER A 849 -14.69 31.72 -4.49
C SER A 849 -15.62 32.92 -4.45
N HIS A 850 -15.19 34.04 -5.03
CA HIS A 850 -15.87 35.32 -4.98
C HIS A 850 -15.47 36.25 -6.14
N ASN A 851 -16.17 37.39 -6.28
CA ASN A 851 -15.94 38.36 -7.36
C ASN A 851 -14.86 39.42 -7.09
N ALA A 852 -14.29 39.51 -5.89
CA ALA A 852 -13.21 40.45 -5.59
C ALA A 852 -11.85 40.02 -6.19
N ALA A 853 -10.92 40.97 -6.30
CA ALA A 853 -9.52 40.67 -6.64
C ALA A 853 -8.90 39.68 -5.65
N PHE A 854 -7.83 38.99 -6.08
CA PHE A 854 -7.17 37.91 -5.30
C PHE A 854 -8.06 36.67 -5.06
N ASN A 855 -9.02 36.41 -5.94
CA ASN A 855 -9.85 35.21 -5.91
C ASN A 855 -9.09 33.96 -6.42
N PRO A 856 -9.24 32.78 -5.80
CA PRO A 856 -10.00 32.52 -4.57
C PRO A 856 -9.21 32.79 -3.28
N THR A 857 -9.92 32.93 -2.16
CA THR A 857 -9.31 32.98 -0.81
C THR A 857 -9.36 31.61 -0.13
N ILE A 858 -8.31 31.23 0.60
CA ILE A 858 -8.10 29.85 1.05
C ILE A 858 -7.81 29.80 2.56
N VAL A 859 -8.35 28.78 3.23
CA VAL A 859 -7.90 28.33 4.55
C VAL A 859 -7.20 27.00 4.41
N ALA A 860 -5.96 26.91 4.87
CA ALA A 860 -5.22 25.64 4.86
C ALA A 860 -5.82 24.67 5.90
N THR A 861 -5.99 23.41 5.54
CA THR A 861 -6.54 22.39 6.46
C THR A 861 -5.60 21.20 6.58
N THR A 862 -5.38 20.73 7.81
CA THR A 862 -4.61 19.53 8.11
C THR A 862 -5.31 18.73 9.22
N GLY A 863 -5.29 17.40 9.10
CA GLY A 863 -5.92 16.48 10.03
C GLY A 863 -5.32 15.09 9.89
N THR A 864 -5.58 14.22 10.86
CA THR A 864 -5.03 12.84 10.87
C THR A 864 -6.16 11.83 11.02
N GLY A 865 -6.27 10.88 10.10
CA GLY A 865 -7.14 9.71 10.25
C GLY A 865 -6.46 8.61 11.07
N GLN A 866 -7.22 7.91 11.93
CA GLN A 866 -6.73 6.78 12.74
C GLN A 866 -7.70 5.61 12.78
#